data_AF-A0AAW0XFV2-F1
#
_entry.id   AF-A0AAW0XFV2-F1
#
_cell.length_a   1.000
_cell.length_b   1.000
_cell.length_c   1.000
_cell.angle_alpha   90.00
_cell.angle_beta   90.00
_cell.angle_gamma   90.00
#
_symmetry.space_group_name_H-M   'P 1'
#
loop_
_entity.id
_entity.type
_entity.pdbx_description
1 polymer ?
#
loop_
_entity_poly.entity_id
_entity_poly.type
_entity_poly.pdbx_seq_one_letter_code
_entity_poly.pdbx_strand_id
1 'polypeptide(L)'
;MMPDTRDGRYELGFTVSDASQGQSGVMANVSVEVKSLSQRDVIDATPLTLAADPYHVVREDAEGGTSILTQLVVAARAWVKGSDVGVKAVSVQPLETTPTPSTRVWLSSPGVPNLHHILLHRKDELGHAVGVSITEVGVGPCQEEQQETTQMPSCLGGCSAQASLTGGFTVVDANTSAVVGPWVGVHSGCGCSTRTPADRTVCSAETCLNGGRCIPTSTGTRCVCPHGTQGSRCKILSRHFEGGGGVKDSGGREDDSVGGWAWVPSIPPCTEVHLSLEFLTKSRDATILYSGPDHLPPTPGTPSDVVALELRGGRPSLLLDLGAGPATLTLNASDSLADHTWHRLDLIWRSELVELIVDLCAGGTLDLPPIPSTRPAHNHSDAPTPSPPIPPDPHTCRGSARLPAGAHLLNTPHPLQVGGLAHPPPSHTAYGWPSPLLPRPFLGCIRNLRINGELIDLGQEVLHQRSSPGCPAVDCAARGLTCGIHGRCQGSSRSLRCECHPGWSGSDCATPTTPTTFLLNSYVKLALSFTPLAYTTTVHLRFRTWKRDGELVVLWSQHGRDRLAVQLVRGQLCLLLRLHPEPPRALCLTRAQLTDGRWHSVSAARHGSATFLMADDGEGDLYNASLSMDGRQLLEVDKQEGVHVGGSPEYVGVSVFKIHGDFYDGCIDDVRISGRSAPLPPAINGTAWGQASMFKGVEGGCRAPPACTNVTCRAPLTCVDTWRSYHCGCGEGRVLSASRTTCEDEDECVWEPCLNGGTCFNKPSG
;
A
#
# COMPACT_ATOMS: atom_id res chain seq x y z
N MET A 1 -39.87 -6.65 9.95
CA MET A 1 -38.99 -7.67 10.55
C MET A 1 -38.62 -7.23 11.96
N MET A 2 -38.56 -8.14 12.93
CA MET A 2 -38.03 -7.80 14.25
C MET A 2 -36.52 -7.55 14.16
N PRO A 3 -35.95 -6.66 14.98
CA PRO A 3 -34.50 -6.64 15.20
C PRO A 3 -34.07 -8.06 15.64
N ASP A 4 -32.96 -8.58 15.09
CA ASP A 4 -32.37 -9.90 15.42
C ASP A 4 -32.92 -11.16 14.69
N THR A 5 -33.48 -11.02 13.48
CA THR A 5 -33.76 -12.21 12.64
C THR A 5 -32.44 -12.82 12.15
N ARG A 6 -32.18 -14.10 12.47
CA ARG A 6 -30.93 -14.80 12.11
C ARG A 6 -30.91 -15.22 10.65
N ASP A 7 -29.71 -15.43 10.12
CA ASP A 7 -29.50 -16.01 8.79
C ASP A 7 -30.12 -17.41 8.71
N GLY A 8 -30.80 -17.71 7.62
CA GLY A 8 -31.44 -19.00 7.43
C GLY A 8 -32.64 -18.98 6.49
N ARG A 9 -33.18 -20.18 6.24
CA ARG A 9 -34.40 -20.39 5.46
C ARG A 9 -35.58 -20.59 6.41
N TYR A 10 -36.62 -19.80 6.20
CA TYR A 10 -37.86 -19.83 6.97
C TYR A 10 -39.00 -20.25 6.06
N GLU A 11 -39.86 -21.16 6.50
CA GLU A 11 -41.02 -21.60 5.74
C GLU A 11 -42.30 -21.18 6.47
N LEU A 12 -43.22 -20.54 5.73
CA LEU A 12 -44.49 -20.07 6.24
C LEU A 12 -45.61 -20.69 5.41
N GLY A 13 -46.49 -21.46 6.05
CA GLY A 13 -47.73 -21.98 5.44
C GLY A 13 -48.94 -21.16 5.88
N PHE A 14 -49.79 -20.77 4.95
CA PHE A 14 -51.04 -20.06 5.24
C PHE A 14 -52.14 -20.43 4.24
N THR A 15 -53.39 -20.23 4.64
CA THR A 15 -54.56 -20.53 3.80
C THR A 15 -55.13 -19.25 3.19
N VAL A 16 -55.22 -19.20 1.86
CA VAL A 16 -55.77 -18.07 1.10
C VAL A 16 -57.20 -18.40 0.67
N SER A 17 -58.08 -17.41 0.74
CA SER A 17 -59.45 -17.50 0.23
C SER A 17 -59.76 -16.26 -0.58
N ASP A 18 -60.21 -16.45 -1.82
CA ASP A 18 -60.65 -15.38 -2.73
C ASP A 18 -62.15 -15.53 -2.98
N ALA A 19 -62.92 -14.68 -2.30
CA ALA A 19 -64.38 -14.65 -2.42
C ALA A 19 -64.86 -14.20 -3.81
N SER A 20 -64.05 -13.47 -4.58
CA SER A 20 -64.39 -12.98 -5.93
C SER A 20 -64.24 -14.07 -7.00
N GLN A 21 -63.37 -15.06 -6.76
CA GLN A 21 -63.15 -16.22 -7.62
C GLN A 21 -63.80 -17.51 -7.07
N GLY A 22 -64.53 -17.43 -5.95
CA GLY A 22 -65.18 -18.58 -5.32
C GLY A 22 -64.21 -19.61 -4.73
N GLN A 23 -62.97 -19.23 -4.43
CA GLN A 23 -61.93 -20.12 -3.90
C GLN A 23 -61.82 -19.95 -2.38
N SER A 24 -61.85 -21.04 -1.61
CA SER A 24 -61.72 -21.00 -0.15
C SER A 24 -60.79 -22.09 0.36
N GLY A 25 -59.87 -21.74 1.25
CA GLY A 25 -58.99 -22.71 1.93
C GLY A 25 -57.83 -23.24 1.07
N VAL A 26 -57.35 -22.47 0.10
CA VAL A 26 -56.17 -22.85 -0.71
C VAL A 26 -54.93 -22.75 0.17
N MET A 27 -54.20 -23.84 0.37
CA MET A 27 -52.92 -23.80 1.07
C MET A 27 -51.85 -23.16 0.18
N ALA A 28 -51.22 -22.11 0.69
CA ALA A 28 -50.08 -21.45 0.10
C ALA A 28 -48.88 -21.55 1.04
N ASN A 29 -47.69 -21.69 0.47
CA ASN A 29 -46.42 -21.70 1.19
C ASN A 29 -45.53 -20.57 0.67
N VAL A 30 -44.77 -19.96 1.56
CA VAL A 30 -43.73 -18.97 1.24
C VAL A 30 -42.47 -19.40 1.95
N SER A 31 -41.37 -19.54 1.21
CA SER A 31 -40.05 -19.71 1.80
C SER A 31 -39.27 -18.39 1.72
N VAL A 32 -38.75 -17.93 2.85
CA VAL A 32 -37.96 -16.70 2.96
C VAL A 32 -36.53 -17.08 3.32
N GLU A 33 -35.57 -16.70 2.48
CA GLU A 33 -34.14 -16.82 2.78
C GLU A 33 -33.62 -15.47 3.31
N VAL A 34 -33.09 -15.46 4.53
CA VAL A 34 -32.54 -14.27 5.18
C VAL A 34 -31.02 -14.38 5.22
N LYS A 35 -30.35 -13.32 4.77
CA LYS A 35 -28.88 -13.18 4.78
C LYS A 35 -28.49 -11.86 5.43
N SER A 36 -27.54 -11.92 6.36
CA SER A 36 -26.92 -10.76 6.97
C SER A 36 -25.91 -10.13 6.01
N LEU A 37 -25.97 -8.81 5.89
CA LEU A 37 -25.05 -8.00 5.10
C LEU A 37 -24.29 -7.07 6.05
N SER A 38 -22.98 -7.08 5.99
CA SER A 38 -22.15 -6.11 6.71
C SER A 38 -22.17 -4.76 5.99
N GLN A 39 -21.88 -3.66 6.69
CA GLN A 39 -21.70 -2.35 6.05
C GLN A 39 -20.60 -2.41 4.97
N ARG A 40 -19.60 -3.27 5.16
CA ARG A 40 -18.50 -3.46 4.20
C ARG A 40 -18.95 -4.24 2.96
N ASP A 41 -19.85 -5.21 3.11
CA ASP A 41 -20.42 -5.95 1.97
C ASP A 41 -21.05 -4.97 0.97
N VAL A 42 -21.66 -3.89 1.47
CA VAL A 42 -22.23 -2.81 0.66
C VAL A 42 -21.16 -1.91 0.06
N ILE A 43 -20.17 -1.49 0.86
CA ILE A 43 -19.10 -0.57 0.44
C ILE A 43 -18.22 -1.18 -0.67
N ASP A 44 -17.95 -2.47 -0.59
CA ASP A 44 -17.13 -3.22 -1.56
C ASP A 44 -17.98 -3.86 -2.68
N ALA A 45 -19.29 -3.61 -2.70
CA ALA A 45 -20.17 -4.15 -3.71
C ALA A 45 -19.85 -3.59 -5.10
N THR A 46 -19.66 -4.48 -6.07
CA THR A 46 -19.50 -4.17 -7.48
C THR A 46 -20.88 -4.16 -8.16
N PRO A 47 -21.28 -3.07 -8.83
CA PRO A 47 -22.49 -3.06 -9.64
C PRO A 47 -22.26 -3.73 -11.01
N LEU A 48 -23.24 -4.50 -11.47
CA LEU A 48 -23.34 -5.03 -12.83
C LEU A 48 -24.67 -4.57 -13.42
N THR A 49 -24.64 -3.95 -14.59
CA THR A 49 -25.85 -3.52 -15.30
C THR A 49 -26.22 -4.58 -16.34
N LEU A 50 -27.40 -5.18 -16.20
CA LEU A 50 -27.97 -6.18 -17.11
C LEU A 50 -29.01 -5.51 -18.02
N ALA A 51 -28.95 -5.80 -19.32
CA ALA A 51 -29.99 -5.42 -20.28
C ALA A 51 -31.19 -6.38 -20.19
N ALA A 52 -31.83 -6.42 -19.03
CA ALA A 52 -32.99 -7.25 -18.76
C ALA A 52 -33.94 -6.55 -17.79
N ASP A 53 -35.24 -6.85 -17.94
CA ASP A 53 -36.27 -6.39 -17.02
C ASP A 53 -36.08 -7.03 -15.62
N PRO A 54 -36.24 -6.26 -14.53
CA PRO A 54 -36.09 -6.76 -13.17
C PRO A 54 -36.94 -7.99 -12.87
N TYR A 55 -38.14 -8.09 -13.46
CA TYR A 55 -39.02 -9.25 -13.35
C TYR A 55 -38.32 -10.53 -13.82
N HIS A 56 -37.67 -10.49 -14.99
CA HIS A 56 -36.97 -11.65 -15.54
C HIS A 56 -35.71 -12.02 -14.75
N VAL A 57 -35.04 -11.03 -14.15
CA VAL A 57 -33.81 -11.26 -13.37
C VAL A 57 -34.09 -12.10 -12.12
N VAL A 58 -35.23 -11.87 -11.46
CA VAL A 58 -35.59 -12.49 -10.18
C VAL A 58 -36.52 -13.69 -10.32
N ARG A 59 -37.26 -13.79 -11.43
CA ARG A 59 -38.20 -14.89 -11.68
C ARG A 59 -37.53 -16.25 -11.61
N GLU A 60 -38.13 -17.14 -10.82
CA GLU A 60 -37.82 -18.57 -10.81
C GLU A 60 -38.84 -19.32 -11.67
N ASP A 61 -38.39 -20.29 -12.47
CA ASP A 61 -39.28 -21.04 -13.35
C ASP A 61 -40.07 -22.10 -12.57
N ALA A 62 -41.34 -22.28 -12.94
CA ALA A 62 -42.28 -23.17 -12.25
C ALA A 62 -41.89 -24.66 -12.23
N GLU A 63 -40.92 -25.07 -13.06
CA GLU A 63 -40.36 -26.43 -13.11
C GLU A 63 -39.09 -26.62 -12.24
N GLY A 64 -38.75 -25.63 -11.40
CA GLY A 64 -37.56 -25.65 -10.55
C GLY A 64 -36.30 -25.07 -11.19
N GLY A 65 -36.46 -24.21 -12.21
CA GLY A 65 -35.35 -23.51 -12.87
C GLY A 65 -34.81 -22.36 -12.02
N THR A 66 -33.48 -22.21 -11.98
CA THR A 66 -32.80 -21.14 -11.23
C THR A 66 -32.93 -19.79 -11.94
N SER A 67 -33.27 -18.72 -11.20
CA SER A 67 -33.33 -17.36 -11.72
C SER A 67 -32.00 -16.87 -12.30
N ILE A 68 -32.04 -15.87 -13.19
CA ILE A 68 -30.83 -15.22 -13.74
C ILE A 68 -29.93 -14.71 -12.62
N LEU A 69 -30.50 -14.15 -11.55
CA LEU A 69 -29.75 -13.71 -10.37
C LEU A 69 -28.95 -14.86 -9.73
N THR A 70 -29.58 -16.02 -9.52
CA THR A 70 -28.91 -17.19 -8.94
C THR A 70 -27.82 -17.72 -9.87
N GLN A 71 -28.09 -17.81 -11.17
CA GLN A 71 -27.09 -18.21 -12.17
C GLN A 71 -25.90 -17.25 -12.20
N LEU A 72 -26.14 -15.93 -12.12
CA LEU A 72 -25.11 -14.89 -12.07
C LEU A 72 -24.20 -15.06 -10.85
N VAL A 73 -24.78 -15.26 -9.66
CA VAL A 73 -24.02 -15.47 -8.42
C VAL A 73 -23.20 -16.76 -8.49
N VAL A 74 -23.76 -17.84 -9.04
CA VAL A 74 -23.07 -19.13 -9.20
C VAL A 74 -21.91 -19.01 -10.20
N ALA A 75 -22.14 -18.38 -11.35
CA ALA A 75 -21.10 -18.15 -12.37
C ALA A 75 -19.97 -17.27 -11.82
N ALA A 76 -20.29 -16.16 -11.16
CA ALA A 76 -19.31 -15.30 -10.51
C ALA A 76 -18.50 -16.05 -9.43
N ARG A 77 -19.17 -16.90 -8.62
CA ARG A 77 -18.51 -17.70 -7.60
C ARG A 77 -17.53 -18.71 -8.18
N ALA A 78 -17.80 -19.29 -9.35
CA ALA A 78 -16.91 -20.25 -9.99
C ALA A 78 -15.53 -19.65 -10.37
N TRP A 79 -15.43 -18.33 -10.48
CA TRP A 79 -14.20 -17.64 -10.87
C TRP A 79 -13.40 -17.06 -9.71
N VAL A 80 -13.97 -17.11 -8.51
CA VAL A 80 -13.38 -16.61 -7.29
C VAL A 80 -12.88 -17.82 -6.49
N LYS A 81 -11.60 -18.16 -6.65
CA LYS A 81 -10.96 -19.24 -5.87
C LYS A 81 -10.55 -18.70 -4.50
N GLY A 82 -10.82 -19.44 -3.42
CA GLY A 82 -10.14 -19.22 -2.14
C GLY A 82 -10.96 -19.03 -0.88
N SER A 83 -12.31 -19.05 -0.90
CA SER A 83 -13.07 -18.98 0.35
C SER A 83 -14.33 -19.87 0.34
N ASP A 84 -14.61 -20.52 1.47
CA ASP A 84 -15.88 -21.20 1.75
C ASP A 84 -17.06 -20.21 1.90
N VAL A 85 -16.81 -18.90 1.76
CA VAL A 85 -17.79 -17.80 1.79
C VAL A 85 -17.80 -17.09 0.43
N GLY A 86 -18.56 -17.67 -0.50
CA GLY A 86 -18.57 -17.20 -1.89
C GLY A 86 -19.33 -15.89 -2.13
N VAL A 87 -19.30 -15.44 -3.39
CA VAL A 87 -20.00 -14.26 -3.93
C VAL A 87 -21.45 -14.17 -3.41
N LYS A 88 -21.86 -12.98 -2.97
CA LYS A 88 -23.18 -12.62 -2.45
C LYS A 88 -23.82 -11.52 -3.31
N ALA A 89 -25.13 -11.62 -3.54
CA ALA A 89 -25.91 -10.51 -4.07
C ALA A 89 -26.32 -9.59 -2.91
N VAL A 90 -25.93 -8.32 -2.99
CA VAL A 90 -26.21 -7.28 -1.99
C VAL A 90 -27.55 -6.61 -2.28
N SER A 91 -27.84 -6.30 -3.54
CA SER A 91 -29.03 -5.55 -3.93
C SER A 91 -29.34 -5.74 -5.42
N VAL A 92 -30.63 -5.68 -5.77
CA VAL A 92 -31.13 -5.71 -7.15
C VAL A 92 -32.04 -4.50 -7.34
N GLN A 93 -31.67 -3.61 -8.26
CA GLN A 93 -32.34 -2.32 -8.44
C GLN A 93 -32.75 -2.11 -9.91
N PRO A 94 -33.99 -1.72 -10.19
CA PRO A 94 -34.40 -1.29 -11.52
C PRO A 94 -33.67 0.00 -11.92
N LEU A 95 -33.28 0.11 -13.19
CA LEU A 95 -32.75 1.34 -13.77
C LEU A 95 -33.78 1.96 -14.71
N GLU A 96 -34.13 3.23 -14.50
CA GLU A 96 -34.98 4.00 -15.39
C GLU A 96 -34.19 4.48 -16.61
N THR A 97 -33.77 3.56 -17.49
CA THR A 97 -33.06 3.90 -18.74
C THR A 97 -33.98 3.67 -19.94
N THR A 98 -34.26 4.72 -20.71
CA THR A 98 -34.93 4.60 -22.02
C THR A 98 -33.85 4.33 -23.09
N PRO A 99 -34.03 3.42 -24.06
CA PRO A 99 -35.25 2.71 -24.47
C PRO A 99 -35.35 1.22 -24.04
N THR A 100 -34.39 0.67 -23.29
CA THR A 100 -34.40 -0.75 -22.88
C THR A 100 -34.42 -0.92 -21.36
N PRO A 101 -35.35 -1.73 -20.80
CA PRO A 101 -35.40 -1.97 -19.37
C PRO A 101 -34.09 -2.62 -18.92
N SER A 102 -33.45 -2.03 -17.92
CA SER A 102 -32.16 -2.49 -17.40
C SER A 102 -32.25 -2.70 -15.90
N THR A 103 -31.47 -3.64 -15.39
CA THR A 103 -31.43 -4.01 -13.98
C THR A 103 -30.00 -3.95 -13.47
N ARG A 104 -29.78 -3.26 -12.35
CA ARG A 104 -28.48 -3.23 -11.68
C ARG A 104 -28.44 -4.25 -10.55
N VAL A 105 -27.48 -5.16 -10.61
CA VAL A 105 -27.21 -6.16 -9.57
C VAL A 105 -25.90 -5.81 -8.87
N TRP A 106 -25.93 -5.71 -7.55
CA TRP A 106 -24.75 -5.43 -6.73
C TRP A 106 -24.21 -6.73 -6.16
N LEU A 107 -22.98 -7.10 -6.52
CA LEU A 107 -22.31 -8.31 -6.06
C LEU A 107 -21.14 -7.97 -5.13
N SER A 108 -20.99 -8.70 -4.05
CA SER A 108 -19.87 -8.56 -3.11
C SER A 108 -19.26 -9.92 -2.82
N SER A 109 -17.95 -9.97 -2.60
CA SER A 109 -17.25 -11.19 -2.24
C SER A 109 -16.24 -10.87 -1.15
N PRO A 110 -16.60 -11.08 0.13
CA PRO A 110 -15.69 -10.82 1.25
C PRO A 110 -14.37 -11.57 1.07
N GLY A 111 -13.24 -10.90 1.30
CA GLY A 111 -11.90 -11.49 1.20
C GLY A 111 -11.34 -11.59 -0.22
N VAL A 112 -12.07 -11.16 -1.24
CA VAL A 112 -11.63 -11.25 -2.64
C VAL A 112 -11.38 -9.83 -3.14
N PRO A 113 -10.11 -9.40 -3.17
CA PRO A 113 -9.78 -8.08 -3.67
C PRO A 113 -10.14 -7.99 -5.15
N ASN A 114 -10.53 -6.80 -5.60
CA ASN A 114 -10.70 -6.48 -7.02
C ASN A 114 -11.75 -7.34 -7.76
N LEU A 115 -12.82 -7.79 -7.09
CA LEU A 115 -13.92 -8.54 -7.71
C LEU A 115 -14.44 -7.86 -8.99
N HIS A 116 -14.58 -6.54 -8.97
CA HIS A 116 -14.91 -5.71 -10.13
C HIS A 116 -14.07 -6.04 -11.37
N HIS A 117 -12.75 -6.17 -11.23
CA HIS A 117 -11.85 -6.43 -12.35
C HIS A 117 -12.02 -7.86 -12.90
N ILE A 118 -12.26 -8.85 -12.02
CA ILE A 118 -12.54 -10.23 -12.43
C ILE A 118 -13.83 -10.28 -13.25
N LEU A 119 -14.89 -9.63 -12.74
CA LEU A 119 -16.18 -9.57 -13.41
C LEU A 119 -16.12 -8.81 -14.73
N LEU A 120 -15.35 -7.72 -14.80
CA LEU A 120 -15.18 -6.95 -16.03
C LEU A 120 -14.46 -7.75 -17.10
N HIS A 121 -13.37 -8.45 -16.75
CA HIS A 121 -12.60 -9.24 -17.72
C HIS A 121 -13.39 -10.43 -18.27
N ARG A 122 -14.27 -11.03 -17.46
CA ARG A 122 -15.14 -12.14 -17.87
C ARG A 122 -16.57 -11.71 -18.21
N LYS A 123 -16.78 -10.42 -18.50
CA LYS A 123 -18.11 -9.84 -18.72
C LYS A 123 -18.90 -10.59 -19.79
N ASP A 124 -18.26 -10.88 -20.93
CA ASP A 124 -18.93 -11.58 -22.03
C ASP A 124 -19.20 -13.04 -21.69
N GLU A 125 -18.24 -13.76 -21.09
CA GLU A 125 -18.46 -15.13 -20.60
C GLU A 125 -19.63 -15.18 -19.60
N LEU A 126 -19.73 -14.18 -18.72
CA LEU A 126 -20.79 -14.07 -17.72
C LEU A 126 -22.14 -13.85 -18.39
N GLY A 127 -22.21 -12.93 -19.36
CA GLY A 127 -23.43 -12.67 -20.12
C GLY A 127 -23.90 -13.90 -20.91
N HIS A 128 -22.98 -14.64 -21.53
CA HIS A 128 -23.31 -15.90 -22.22
C HIS A 128 -23.79 -16.98 -21.24
N ALA A 129 -23.18 -17.09 -20.06
CA ALA A 129 -23.56 -18.07 -19.05
C ALA A 129 -24.96 -17.85 -18.49
N VAL A 130 -25.40 -16.59 -18.34
CA VAL A 130 -26.73 -16.24 -17.83
C VAL A 130 -27.77 -15.95 -18.93
N GLY A 131 -27.36 -15.93 -20.19
CA GLY A 131 -28.25 -15.66 -21.34
C GLY A 131 -28.73 -14.19 -21.43
N VAL A 132 -28.02 -13.24 -20.82
CA VAL A 132 -28.36 -11.80 -20.80
C VAL A 132 -27.12 -10.97 -21.11
N SER A 133 -27.28 -9.92 -21.92
CA SER A 133 -26.18 -8.98 -22.17
C SER A 133 -25.91 -8.10 -20.95
N ILE A 134 -24.66 -8.11 -20.49
CA ILE A 134 -24.17 -7.20 -19.45
C ILE A 134 -23.67 -5.94 -20.16
N THR A 135 -24.16 -4.76 -19.79
CA THR A 135 -23.78 -3.50 -20.43
C THR A 135 -22.62 -2.83 -19.70
N GLU A 136 -22.61 -2.84 -18.37
CA GLU A 136 -21.60 -2.19 -17.53
C GLU A 136 -21.20 -3.08 -16.35
N VAL A 137 -19.95 -2.98 -15.92
CA VAL A 137 -19.43 -3.63 -14.70
C VAL A 137 -18.55 -2.64 -13.94
N GLY A 138 -18.79 -2.50 -12.64
CA GLY A 138 -18.10 -1.53 -11.80
C GLY A 138 -18.76 -0.16 -11.85
N VAL A 139 -18.21 0.75 -11.05
CA VAL A 139 -18.61 2.15 -11.09
C VAL A 139 -17.94 2.78 -12.30
N GLY A 140 -18.72 3.49 -13.13
CA GLY A 140 -18.22 4.11 -14.35
C GLY A 140 -17.06 5.10 -14.11
N PRO A 141 -16.35 5.50 -15.17
CA PRO A 141 -15.24 6.44 -15.05
C PRO A 141 -15.69 7.73 -14.38
N CYS A 142 -14.78 8.38 -13.66
CA CYS A 142 -15.01 9.73 -13.17
C CYS A 142 -15.19 10.66 -14.38
N GLN A 143 -16.43 10.95 -14.72
CA GLN A 143 -16.74 11.93 -15.75
C GLN A 143 -16.39 13.31 -15.19
N GLU A 144 -15.48 14.02 -15.86
CA GLU A 144 -15.42 15.47 -15.75
C GLU A 144 -16.73 16.01 -16.34
N GLU A 145 -17.82 16.00 -15.55
CA GLU A 145 -19.10 16.54 -16.00
C GLU A 145 -18.95 18.02 -16.31
N GLN A 146 -18.88 18.32 -17.61
CA GLN A 146 -19.39 19.57 -18.17
C GLN A 146 -20.92 19.56 -18.06
N GLN A 147 -21.46 19.66 -16.84
CA GLN A 147 -22.88 20.01 -16.65
C GLN A 147 -22.98 21.30 -15.85
N GLU A 148 -23.42 22.36 -16.54
CA GLU A 148 -23.71 23.69 -16.00
C GLU A 148 -24.90 23.73 -15.01
N THR A 149 -25.37 22.59 -14.51
CA THR A 149 -26.51 22.52 -13.60
C THR A 149 -26.09 22.14 -12.19
N THR A 150 -25.90 23.20 -11.38
CA THR A 150 -26.06 23.25 -9.91
C THR A 150 -25.14 22.35 -9.05
N GLN A 151 -24.11 22.99 -8.47
CA GLN A 151 -23.48 22.69 -7.17
C GLN A 151 -22.60 21.42 -7.04
N MET A 152 -21.81 21.06 -8.04
CA MET A 152 -20.60 20.24 -7.81
C MET A 152 -19.35 21.02 -8.24
N PRO A 153 -18.41 21.37 -7.32
CA PRO A 153 -17.17 22.01 -7.72
C PRO A 153 -16.33 21.06 -8.56
N SER A 154 -15.67 21.58 -9.60
CA SER A 154 -14.67 20.82 -10.36
C SER A 154 -13.65 20.19 -9.40
N CYS A 155 -13.51 18.87 -9.46
CA CYS A 155 -12.64 18.14 -8.53
C CYS A 155 -11.16 18.39 -8.88
N LEU A 156 -10.57 19.44 -8.32
CA LEU A 156 -9.19 19.87 -8.55
C LEU A 156 -8.10 18.84 -8.18
N GLY A 157 -8.46 17.73 -7.52
CA GLY A 157 -7.51 16.73 -7.00
C GLY A 157 -7.81 15.28 -7.37
N GLY A 158 -8.65 15.04 -8.38
CA GLY A 158 -9.12 13.70 -8.75
C GLY A 158 -10.49 13.36 -8.15
N CYS A 159 -11.00 12.20 -8.51
CA CYS A 159 -12.34 11.75 -8.13
C CYS A 159 -12.30 10.32 -7.57
N SER A 160 -13.21 10.02 -6.66
CA SER A 160 -13.42 8.68 -6.13
C SER A 160 -14.91 8.39 -6.17
N ALA A 161 -15.27 7.16 -6.49
CA ALA A 161 -16.64 6.71 -6.50
C ALA A 161 -16.73 5.38 -5.76
N GLN A 162 -17.60 5.31 -4.76
CA GLN A 162 -17.74 4.14 -3.90
C GLN A 162 -19.22 3.83 -3.66
N ALA A 163 -19.53 2.55 -3.50
CA ALA A 163 -20.87 2.12 -3.12
C ALA A 163 -21.18 2.59 -1.68
N SER A 164 -22.38 3.10 -1.47
CA SER A 164 -22.83 3.56 -0.16
C SER A 164 -24.32 3.30 0.04
N LEU A 165 -24.72 3.16 1.30
CA LEU A 165 -26.13 3.13 1.69
C LEU A 165 -26.72 4.54 1.58
N THR A 166 -27.76 4.71 0.77
CA THR A 166 -28.48 6.00 0.62
C THR A 166 -29.83 6.04 1.34
N GLY A 167 -30.16 4.98 2.09
CA GLY A 167 -31.40 4.85 2.86
C GLY A 167 -32.54 4.25 2.06
N GLY A 168 -33.34 3.39 2.70
CA GLY A 168 -34.45 2.67 2.06
C GLY A 168 -34.08 1.26 1.57
N PHE A 169 -35.06 0.58 0.99
CA PHE A 169 -34.94 -0.78 0.44
C PHE A 169 -35.48 -0.82 -0.98
N THR A 170 -34.90 -1.71 -1.79
CA THR A 170 -35.43 -2.08 -3.11
C THR A 170 -36.19 -3.39 -2.97
N VAL A 171 -37.33 -3.48 -3.67
CA VAL A 171 -38.15 -4.69 -3.78
C VAL A 171 -38.38 -4.95 -5.26
N VAL A 172 -37.90 -6.10 -5.73
CA VAL A 172 -38.17 -6.59 -7.07
C VAL A 172 -39.04 -7.84 -6.95
N ASP A 173 -40.29 -7.73 -7.39
CA ASP A 173 -41.29 -8.78 -7.35
C ASP A 173 -41.47 -9.44 -8.71
N ALA A 174 -41.51 -10.76 -8.73
CA ALA A 174 -41.60 -11.60 -9.91
C ALA A 174 -42.66 -12.70 -9.75
N ASN A 175 -43.87 -12.34 -9.31
CA ASN A 175 -45.06 -13.19 -9.19
C ASN A 175 -44.93 -14.37 -8.21
N THR A 176 -43.96 -15.25 -8.42
CA THR A 176 -43.64 -16.44 -7.63
C THR A 176 -42.40 -16.27 -6.76
N SER A 177 -41.56 -15.26 -7.03
CA SER A 177 -40.36 -14.94 -6.25
C SER A 177 -40.22 -13.43 -6.06
N ALA A 178 -39.57 -13.01 -4.97
CA ALA A 178 -39.26 -11.60 -4.73
C ALA A 178 -37.90 -11.46 -4.03
N VAL A 179 -37.15 -10.42 -4.41
CA VAL A 179 -35.86 -10.08 -3.79
C VAL A 179 -35.96 -8.72 -3.12
N VAL A 180 -35.55 -8.66 -1.86
CA VAL A 180 -35.52 -7.43 -1.05
C VAL A 180 -34.08 -7.17 -0.62
N GLY A 181 -33.59 -5.95 -0.86
CA GLY A 181 -32.24 -5.55 -0.47
C GLY A 181 -32.16 -4.07 -0.08
N PRO A 182 -31.06 -3.62 0.54
CA PRO A 182 -30.82 -2.20 0.78
C PRO A 182 -30.74 -1.43 -0.54
N TRP A 183 -31.15 -0.17 -0.51
CA TRP A 183 -30.83 0.73 -1.61
C TRP A 183 -29.36 1.14 -1.54
N VAL A 184 -28.61 0.77 -2.57
CA VAL A 184 -27.17 1.05 -2.73
C VAL A 184 -27.00 2.07 -3.84
N GLY A 185 -26.49 3.25 -3.49
CA GLY A 185 -26.12 4.29 -4.44
C GLY A 185 -24.62 4.36 -4.64
N VAL A 186 -24.20 4.96 -5.76
CA VAL A 186 -22.81 5.38 -5.95
C VAL A 186 -22.67 6.76 -5.32
N HIS A 187 -21.77 6.90 -4.34
CA HIS A 187 -21.38 8.19 -3.81
C HIS A 187 -20.07 8.62 -4.47
N SER A 188 -20.11 9.74 -5.20
CA SER A 188 -18.94 10.37 -5.79
C SER A 188 -18.41 11.47 -4.86
N GLY A 189 -17.10 11.43 -4.60
CA GLY A 189 -16.41 12.43 -3.78
C GLY A 189 -15.20 12.99 -4.53
N CYS A 190 -14.95 14.29 -4.37
CA CYS A 190 -13.71 14.89 -4.86
C CYS A 190 -12.55 14.51 -3.94
N GLY A 191 -11.48 13.98 -4.52
CA GLY A 191 -10.25 13.63 -3.82
C GLY A 191 -9.57 12.39 -4.38
N CYS A 192 -8.25 12.41 -4.36
CA CYS A 192 -7.40 11.25 -4.62
C CYS A 192 -7.19 10.48 -3.31
N SER A 193 -8.14 9.64 -2.93
CA SER A 193 -7.99 8.75 -1.77
C SER A 193 -8.31 7.32 -2.17
N THR A 194 -7.32 6.43 -2.07
CA THR A 194 -7.55 5.00 -2.06
C THR A 194 -8.07 4.61 -0.68
N ARG A 195 -9.41 4.58 -0.58
CA ARG A 195 -10.20 4.18 0.61
C ARG A 195 -10.04 5.13 1.81
N THR A 196 -11.17 5.45 2.44
CA THR A 196 -11.15 5.93 3.83
C THR A 196 -10.52 4.83 4.69
N PRO A 197 -9.61 5.16 5.63
CA PRO A 197 -9.11 4.16 6.56
C PRO A 197 -10.33 3.55 7.26
N ALA A 198 -10.56 2.26 7.06
CA ALA A 198 -11.52 1.52 7.86
C ALA A 198 -11.20 1.80 9.33
N ASP A 199 -12.24 2.02 10.15
CA ASP A 199 -12.12 2.34 11.56
C ASP A 199 -11.06 1.44 12.21
N ARG A 200 -9.89 2.03 12.50
CA ARG A 200 -8.64 1.30 12.81
C ARG A 200 -8.69 0.63 14.18
N THR A 201 -9.84 0.64 14.85
CA THR A 201 -10.00 0.22 16.24
C THR A 201 -10.45 -1.23 16.39
N VAL A 202 -10.97 -1.86 15.32
CA VAL A 202 -11.52 -3.23 15.37
C VAL A 202 -10.85 -4.14 14.35
N CYS A 203 -10.49 -5.35 14.80
CA CYS A 203 -9.93 -6.38 13.93
C CYS A 203 -10.95 -6.92 12.93
N SER A 204 -10.48 -7.26 11.74
CA SER A 204 -11.28 -7.85 10.67
C SER A 204 -10.41 -8.72 9.76
N ALA A 205 -11.04 -9.55 8.92
CA ALA A 205 -10.34 -10.45 8.00
C ALA A 205 -9.36 -9.74 7.05
N GLU A 206 -9.58 -8.46 6.73
CA GLU A 206 -8.74 -7.64 5.83
C GLU A 206 -7.73 -6.76 6.59
N THR A 207 -7.79 -6.72 7.94
CA THR A 207 -6.90 -5.87 8.74
C THR A 207 -5.45 -6.35 8.64
N CYS A 208 -5.25 -7.67 8.69
CA CYS A 208 -3.95 -8.31 8.56
C CYS A 208 -4.00 -9.30 7.40
N LEU A 209 -3.17 -9.08 6.39
CA LEU A 209 -3.12 -9.87 5.17
C LEU A 209 -2.20 -11.07 5.32
N ASN A 210 -2.27 -11.99 4.35
CA ASN A 210 -1.35 -13.13 4.21
C ASN A 210 -1.18 -13.96 5.51
N GLY A 211 -2.25 -14.14 6.29
CA GLY A 211 -2.23 -14.91 7.54
C GLY A 211 -1.69 -14.19 8.76
N GLY A 212 -1.62 -12.86 8.73
CA GLY A 212 -1.29 -12.06 9.91
C GLY A 212 -2.37 -12.18 11.00
N ARG A 213 -1.95 -12.30 12.26
CA ARG A 213 -2.86 -12.26 13.41
C ARG A 213 -3.14 -10.81 13.81
N CYS A 214 -4.40 -10.42 13.81
CA CYS A 214 -4.82 -9.10 14.30
C CYS A 214 -4.96 -9.10 15.83
N ILE A 215 -4.48 -8.03 16.46
CA ILE A 215 -4.59 -7.77 17.90
C ILE A 215 -5.19 -6.36 18.06
N PRO A 216 -6.37 -6.21 18.68
CA PRO A 216 -6.92 -4.91 19.01
C PRO A 216 -6.11 -4.28 20.14
N THR A 217 -5.99 -2.95 20.09
CA THR A 217 -5.25 -2.17 21.07
C THR A 217 -6.02 -0.90 21.38
N SER A 218 -5.70 -0.25 22.50
CA SER A 218 -6.39 0.96 22.95
C SER A 218 -6.38 2.16 21.98
N THR A 219 -5.47 2.20 21.02
CA THR A 219 -5.36 3.27 20.01
C THR A 219 -5.47 2.77 18.57
N GLY A 220 -5.86 1.50 18.37
CA GLY A 220 -6.06 0.92 17.03
C GLY A 220 -5.83 -0.59 16.96
N THR A 221 -5.49 -1.13 15.80
CA THR A 221 -5.14 -2.56 15.62
C THR A 221 -3.66 -2.75 15.33
N ARG A 222 -3.10 -3.89 15.73
CA ARG A 222 -1.74 -4.31 15.42
C ARG A 222 -1.76 -5.69 14.77
N CYS A 223 -0.96 -5.88 13.72
CA CYS A 223 -0.74 -7.21 13.15
C CYS A 223 0.54 -7.87 13.67
N VAL A 224 0.45 -9.18 13.93
CA VAL A 224 1.61 -10.06 14.12
C VAL A 224 1.79 -10.86 12.85
N CYS A 225 2.89 -10.59 12.16
CA CYS A 225 3.12 -11.06 10.80
C CYS A 225 3.87 -12.39 10.76
N PRO A 226 3.40 -13.39 9.99
CA PRO A 226 4.14 -14.62 9.76
C PRO A 226 5.42 -14.37 8.95
N HIS A 227 6.34 -15.33 8.98
CA HIS A 227 7.61 -15.23 8.26
C HIS A 227 7.40 -15.01 6.76
N GLY A 228 8.12 -14.04 6.19
CA GLY A 228 8.01 -13.68 4.76
C GLY A 228 6.98 -12.59 4.45
N THR A 229 6.20 -12.16 5.43
CA THR A 229 5.28 -11.02 5.33
C THR A 229 5.83 -9.82 6.11
N GLN A 230 5.42 -8.61 5.75
CA GLN A 230 5.95 -7.39 6.34
C GLN A 230 4.91 -6.27 6.43
N GLY A 231 5.20 -5.34 7.32
CA GLY A 231 4.41 -4.14 7.46
C GLY A 231 3.23 -4.27 8.41
N SER A 232 2.55 -3.14 8.65
CA SER A 232 1.46 -3.03 9.62
C SER A 232 0.26 -3.91 9.29
N ARG A 233 0.15 -4.36 8.03
CA ARG A 233 -0.88 -5.28 7.52
C ARG A 233 -0.31 -6.60 6.99
N CYS A 234 0.94 -6.96 7.27
CA CYS A 234 1.55 -8.23 6.83
C CYS A 234 1.47 -8.47 5.30
N LYS A 235 1.82 -7.45 4.52
CA LYS A 235 1.89 -7.53 3.06
C LYS A 235 3.09 -8.35 2.59
N ILE A 236 3.01 -8.94 1.41
CA ILE A 236 4.16 -9.46 0.67
C ILE A 236 4.50 -8.44 -0.41
N LEU A 237 5.70 -7.87 -0.37
CA LEU A 237 6.05 -6.73 -1.24
C LEU A 237 6.91 -7.11 -2.43
N SER A 238 7.11 -8.39 -2.70
CA SER A 238 7.93 -8.85 -3.82
C SER A 238 7.25 -10.00 -4.51
N ARG A 239 7.36 -10.04 -5.83
CA ARG A 239 6.84 -11.13 -6.66
C ARG A 239 7.82 -11.49 -7.75
N HIS A 240 7.92 -12.79 -8.01
CA HIS A 240 8.72 -13.36 -9.08
C HIS A 240 7.84 -13.68 -10.29
N PHE A 241 8.34 -13.35 -11.48
CA PHE A 241 7.69 -13.63 -12.75
C PHE A 241 8.54 -14.60 -13.55
N GLU A 242 7.91 -15.72 -13.93
CA GLU A 242 8.52 -16.79 -14.70
C GLU A 242 8.28 -16.60 -16.20
N GLY A 243 9.18 -17.14 -17.01
CA GLY A 243 9.05 -17.08 -18.46
C GLY A 243 8.19 -18.19 -19.06
N GLY A 244 8.01 -18.10 -20.38
CA GLY A 244 7.33 -19.09 -21.22
C GLY A 244 8.00 -20.45 -21.32
N GLY A 245 8.91 -20.77 -20.39
CA GLY A 245 9.58 -22.05 -20.26
C GLY A 245 8.60 -23.19 -20.52
N GLY A 246 8.80 -23.89 -21.64
CA GLY A 246 8.09 -25.13 -21.97
C GLY A 246 6.79 -25.05 -22.78
N VAL A 247 6.28 -23.87 -23.17
CA VAL A 247 5.18 -23.80 -24.16
C VAL A 247 5.81 -23.71 -25.54
N LYS A 248 5.64 -24.75 -26.35
CA LYS A 248 6.07 -24.74 -27.75
C LYS A 248 4.87 -24.38 -28.62
N ASP A 249 5.06 -23.47 -29.56
CA ASP A 249 4.10 -23.19 -30.61
C ASP A 249 3.85 -24.46 -31.46
N SER A 250 2.85 -24.40 -32.35
CA SER A 250 2.52 -25.49 -33.27
C SER A 250 3.69 -25.90 -34.19
N GLY A 251 4.77 -25.11 -34.24
CA GLY A 251 6.02 -25.36 -34.96
C GLY A 251 7.17 -25.88 -34.09
N GLY A 252 6.95 -26.13 -32.79
CA GLY A 252 7.97 -26.64 -31.86
C GLY A 252 8.92 -25.58 -31.30
N ARG A 253 8.71 -24.30 -31.60
CA ARG A 253 9.49 -23.15 -31.09
C ARG A 253 8.88 -22.65 -29.79
N GLU A 254 9.72 -22.28 -28.83
CA GLU A 254 9.26 -21.75 -27.55
C GLU A 254 8.46 -20.46 -27.78
N ASP A 255 7.21 -20.45 -27.29
CA ASP A 255 6.32 -19.31 -27.39
C ASP A 255 6.67 -18.31 -26.28
N ASP A 256 7.62 -17.43 -26.59
CA ASP A 256 8.07 -16.34 -25.73
C ASP A 256 6.95 -15.35 -25.34
N SER A 257 5.76 -15.43 -25.96
CA SER A 257 4.63 -14.53 -25.67
C SER A 257 3.84 -14.94 -24.43
N VAL A 258 3.94 -16.21 -24.01
CA VAL A 258 3.28 -16.70 -22.80
C VAL A 258 4.22 -16.53 -21.61
N GLY A 259 3.87 -15.70 -20.63
CA GLY A 259 4.70 -15.57 -19.42
C GLY A 259 3.94 -15.07 -18.21
N GLY A 260 4.70 -14.77 -17.16
CA GLY A 260 4.14 -14.36 -15.88
C GLY A 260 3.47 -13.00 -15.92
N TRP A 261 2.28 -12.91 -15.33
CA TRP A 261 1.61 -11.65 -15.02
C TRP A 261 0.87 -11.73 -13.69
N ALA A 262 0.55 -10.59 -13.11
CA ALA A 262 -0.29 -10.47 -11.91
C ALA A 262 -1.13 -9.19 -11.98
N TRP A 263 -2.36 -9.27 -11.48
CA TRP A 263 -3.26 -8.12 -11.34
C TRP A 263 -3.20 -7.55 -9.94
N VAL A 264 -3.00 -6.24 -9.87
CA VAL A 264 -3.04 -5.48 -8.63
C VAL A 264 -4.10 -4.37 -8.75
N PRO A 265 -4.48 -3.71 -7.64
CA PRO A 265 -5.44 -2.61 -7.69
C PRO A 265 -5.05 -1.56 -8.74
N SER A 266 -6.06 -1.00 -9.42
CA SER A 266 -5.86 0.02 -10.45
C SER A 266 -5.23 1.30 -9.88
N ILE A 267 -4.64 2.09 -10.78
CA ILE A 267 -4.15 3.42 -10.44
C ILE A 267 -5.36 4.33 -10.25
N PRO A 268 -5.51 5.02 -9.10
CA PRO A 268 -6.65 5.89 -8.86
C PRO A 268 -6.63 7.09 -9.83
N PRO A 269 -7.80 7.58 -10.29
CA PRO A 269 -7.89 8.68 -11.24
C PRO A 269 -7.59 10.01 -10.53
N CYS A 270 -6.30 10.31 -10.43
CA CYS A 270 -5.76 11.50 -9.75
C CYS A 270 -5.03 12.41 -10.72
N THR A 271 -5.15 13.73 -10.49
CA THR A 271 -4.43 14.77 -11.27
C THR A 271 -2.93 14.80 -11.00
N GLU A 272 -2.52 14.25 -9.85
CA GLU A 272 -1.15 13.98 -9.50
C GLU A 272 -1.01 12.52 -9.09
N VAL A 273 -0.07 11.82 -9.73
CA VAL A 273 0.27 10.45 -9.35
C VAL A 273 1.77 10.31 -9.18
N HIS A 274 2.15 9.60 -8.12
CA HIS A 274 3.50 9.08 -7.92
C HIS A 274 3.44 7.57 -7.85
N LEU A 275 3.98 6.91 -8.88
CA LEU A 275 4.18 5.48 -8.93
C LEU A 275 5.67 5.20 -8.74
N SER A 276 6.01 4.25 -7.86
CA SER A 276 7.39 3.78 -7.74
C SER A 276 7.45 2.27 -7.56
N LEU A 277 8.50 1.65 -8.10
CA LEU A 277 8.76 0.23 -7.93
C LEU A 277 10.25 -0.04 -8.05
N GLU A 278 10.65 -1.21 -7.56
CA GLU A 278 11.98 -1.75 -7.77
C GLU A 278 11.88 -3.04 -8.59
N PHE A 279 12.80 -3.24 -9.52
CA PHE A 279 12.84 -4.45 -10.34
C PHE A 279 14.26 -4.99 -10.46
N LEU A 280 14.35 -6.30 -10.74
CA LEU A 280 15.58 -7.02 -11.00
C LEU A 280 15.35 -7.98 -12.17
N THR A 281 16.09 -7.81 -13.26
CA THR A 281 15.93 -8.61 -14.49
C THR A 281 17.22 -8.74 -15.29
N LYS A 282 17.27 -9.74 -16.17
CA LYS A 282 18.27 -9.88 -17.26
C LYS A 282 17.65 -9.66 -18.65
N SER A 283 16.33 -9.59 -18.73
CA SER A 283 15.63 -9.38 -19.99
C SER A 283 15.81 -7.93 -20.41
N ARG A 284 16.29 -7.71 -21.64
CA ARG A 284 16.44 -6.36 -22.20
C ARG A 284 15.13 -5.78 -22.72
N ASP A 285 14.20 -6.65 -23.10
CA ASP A 285 12.90 -6.29 -23.64
C ASP A 285 11.81 -6.95 -22.80
N ALA A 286 10.97 -6.16 -22.13
CA ALA A 286 9.89 -6.66 -21.27
C ALA A 286 8.86 -5.57 -20.91
N THR A 287 7.61 -5.96 -20.72
CA THR A 287 6.57 -5.09 -20.13
C THR A 287 6.59 -5.19 -18.61
N ILE A 288 6.85 -4.08 -17.91
CA ILE A 288 6.93 -4.03 -16.44
C ILE A 288 5.56 -3.75 -15.83
N LEU A 289 4.87 -2.72 -16.34
CA LEU A 289 3.52 -2.34 -15.91
C LEU A 289 2.64 -1.98 -17.10
N TYR A 290 1.36 -2.29 -16.98
CA TYR A 290 0.34 -1.91 -17.95
C TYR A 290 -1.01 -1.64 -17.28
N SER A 291 -1.60 -0.48 -17.55
CA SER A 291 -3.01 -0.19 -17.24
C SER A 291 -3.60 0.51 -18.45
N GLY A 292 -4.65 -0.07 -19.04
CA GLY A 292 -5.18 0.42 -20.30
C GLY A 292 -6.27 -0.48 -20.86
N PRO A 293 -6.67 -0.29 -22.13
CA PRO A 293 -7.67 -1.12 -22.78
C PRO A 293 -7.22 -2.58 -22.99
N ASP A 294 -8.18 -3.48 -23.14
CA ASP A 294 -7.90 -4.84 -23.60
C ASP A 294 -7.53 -4.86 -25.11
N HIS A 295 -7.26 -6.03 -25.68
CA HIS A 295 -6.93 -6.25 -27.09
C HIS A 295 -8.01 -5.84 -28.10
N LEU A 296 -9.21 -5.51 -27.62
CA LEU A 296 -10.35 -5.12 -28.46
C LEU A 296 -10.12 -3.74 -29.10
N PRO A 297 -10.67 -3.47 -30.28
CA PRO A 297 -10.60 -2.15 -30.89
C PRO A 297 -11.39 -1.12 -30.09
N PRO A 298 -10.99 0.17 -30.11
CA PRO A 298 -11.71 1.22 -29.40
C PRO A 298 -13.13 1.36 -29.95
N THR A 299 -14.11 1.38 -29.05
CA THR A 299 -15.48 1.77 -29.38
C THR A 299 -15.57 3.31 -29.50
N PRO A 300 -16.40 3.86 -30.40
CA PRO A 300 -16.59 5.29 -30.50
C PRO A 300 -17.03 5.89 -29.15
N GLY A 301 -16.25 6.83 -28.61
CA GLY A 301 -16.55 7.50 -27.34
C GLY A 301 -15.93 6.88 -26.08
N THR A 302 -15.18 5.76 -26.17
CA THR A 302 -14.40 5.25 -25.03
C THR A 302 -13.01 5.89 -24.96
N PRO A 303 -12.56 6.33 -23.77
CA PRO A 303 -11.24 6.94 -23.60
C PRO A 303 -10.11 5.97 -23.97
N SER A 304 -9.05 6.48 -24.62
CA SER A 304 -7.85 5.74 -25.03
C SER A 304 -6.79 5.62 -23.93
N ASP A 305 -7.19 5.91 -22.69
CA ASP A 305 -6.32 6.03 -21.53
C ASP A 305 -5.44 4.80 -21.35
N VAL A 306 -4.13 5.02 -21.33
CA VAL A 306 -3.15 3.96 -21.16
C VAL A 306 -1.93 4.49 -20.42
N VAL A 307 -1.39 3.66 -19.53
CA VAL A 307 -0.03 3.78 -19.03
C VAL A 307 0.68 2.45 -19.23
N ALA A 308 1.77 2.47 -19.97
CA ALA A 308 2.61 1.31 -20.20
C ALA A 308 4.07 1.65 -19.89
N LEU A 309 4.65 0.93 -18.94
CA LEU A 309 6.07 1.04 -18.59
C LEU A 309 6.79 -0.22 -19.03
N GLU A 310 7.73 -0.04 -19.93
CA GLU A 310 8.44 -1.12 -20.61
C GLU A 310 9.95 -0.94 -20.48
N LEU A 311 10.68 -2.03 -20.64
CA LEU A 311 12.11 -2.03 -20.87
C LEU A 311 12.32 -2.34 -22.35
N ARG A 312 12.99 -1.45 -23.09
CA ARG A 312 13.33 -1.58 -24.51
C ARG A 312 14.83 -1.49 -24.70
N GLY A 313 15.47 -2.55 -25.17
CA GLY A 313 16.93 -2.61 -25.32
C GLY A 313 17.67 -2.39 -24.00
N GLY A 314 17.05 -2.73 -22.86
CA GLY A 314 17.59 -2.52 -21.53
C GLY A 314 17.42 -1.10 -20.98
N ARG A 315 16.62 -0.25 -21.64
CA ARG A 315 16.34 1.13 -21.25
C ARG A 315 14.85 1.30 -20.96
N PRO A 316 14.46 2.06 -19.94
CA PRO A 316 13.05 2.21 -19.62
C PRO A 316 12.37 3.15 -20.62
N SER A 317 11.16 2.77 -21.02
CA SER A 317 10.32 3.47 -21.97
C SER A 317 8.89 3.52 -21.43
N LEU A 318 8.28 4.71 -21.50
CA LEU A 318 6.94 4.98 -21.03
C LEU A 318 6.07 5.41 -22.21
N LEU A 319 4.87 4.85 -22.28
CA LEU A 319 3.74 5.37 -23.05
C LEU A 319 2.65 5.80 -22.06
N LEU A 320 2.20 7.05 -22.15
CA LEU A 320 1.10 7.59 -21.36
C LEU A 320 0.13 8.34 -22.27
N ASP A 321 -1.12 7.94 -22.28
CA ASP A 321 -2.23 8.68 -22.89
C ASP A 321 -3.31 8.81 -21.81
N LEU A 322 -3.77 10.03 -21.57
CA LEU A 322 -4.87 10.31 -20.63
C LEU A 322 -6.16 10.69 -21.37
N GLY A 323 -6.21 10.47 -22.70
CA GLY A 323 -7.37 10.76 -23.56
C GLY A 323 -7.20 12.01 -24.43
N ALA A 324 -6.15 12.82 -24.20
CA ALA A 324 -5.80 13.97 -25.04
C ALA A 324 -4.74 13.66 -26.11
N GLY A 325 -4.20 12.44 -26.12
CA GLY A 325 -3.18 11.96 -27.04
C GLY A 325 -1.92 11.44 -26.33
N PRO A 326 -1.14 10.58 -26.99
CA PRO A 326 -0.05 9.87 -26.36
C PRO A 326 1.19 10.75 -26.16
N ALA A 327 1.78 10.65 -24.97
CA ALA A 327 3.13 11.08 -24.67
C ALA A 327 4.02 9.85 -24.48
N THR A 328 5.19 9.85 -25.13
CA THR A 328 6.21 8.83 -24.93
C THR A 328 7.47 9.40 -24.34
N LEU A 329 8.07 8.67 -23.40
CA LEU A 329 9.34 9.04 -22.79
C LEU A 329 10.28 7.84 -22.84
N THR A 330 11.43 7.99 -23.47
CA THR A 330 12.48 6.97 -23.48
C THR A 330 13.75 7.57 -22.89
N LEU A 331 14.29 6.92 -21.86
CA LEU A 331 15.51 7.38 -21.22
C LEU A 331 16.73 6.86 -21.93
N ASN A 332 17.65 7.77 -22.27
CA ASN A 332 18.95 7.43 -22.78
C ASN A 332 19.93 7.12 -21.63
N ALA A 333 19.58 6.16 -20.77
CA ALA A 333 20.47 5.69 -19.70
C ALA A 333 21.81 5.24 -20.27
N SER A 334 22.94 5.61 -19.67
CA SER A 334 24.26 5.18 -20.18
C SER A 334 24.36 3.65 -20.24
N ASP A 335 23.83 3.00 -19.22
CA ASP A 335 23.93 1.56 -18.98
C ASP A 335 22.58 0.86 -19.04
N SER A 336 22.61 -0.43 -19.36
CA SER A 336 21.42 -1.26 -19.41
C SER A 336 20.95 -1.63 -18.00
N LEU A 337 19.67 -1.42 -17.70
CA LEU A 337 19.04 -1.83 -16.43
C LEU A 337 18.76 -3.35 -16.35
N ALA A 338 19.13 -4.10 -17.39
CA ALA A 338 18.98 -5.55 -17.46
C ALA A 338 20.25 -6.27 -16.96
N ASP A 339 20.79 -5.82 -15.83
CA ASP A 339 22.09 -6.25 -15.30
C ASP A 339 21.98 -7.24 -14.12
N HIS A 340 20.75 -7.65 -13.78
CA HIS A 340 20.44 -8.52 -12.65
C HIS A 340 20.77 -7.92 -11.27
N THR A 341 20.75 -6.59 -11.15
CA THR A 341 20.77 -5.85 -9.90
C THR A 341 19.43 -5.14 -9.68
N TRP A 342 19.21 -4.64 -8.46
CA TRP A 342 17.99 -3.89 -8.17
C TRP A 342 18.10 -2.46 -8.72
N HIS A 343 17.12 -2.11 -9.55
CA HIS A 343 16.88 -0.75 -10.02
C HIS A 343 15.54 -0.24 -9.53
N ARG A 344 15.46 1.06 -9.26
CA ARG A 344 14.23 1.76 -8.89
C ARG A 344 13.76 2.66 -10.02
N LEU A 345 12.46 2.64 -10.29
CA LEU A 345 11.80 3.59 -11.18
C LEU A 345 10.81 4.41 -10.37
N ASP A 346 10.85 5.73 -10.55
CA ASP A 346 9.83 6.65 -10.08
C ASP A 346 9.19 7.31 -11.31
N LEU A 347 7.89 7.09 -11.47
CA LEU A 347 7.04 7.71 -12.48
C LEU A 347 6.15 8.73 -11.78
N ILE A 348 6.21 9.98 -12.23
CA ILE A 348 5.44 11.08 -11.68
C ILE A 348 4.73 11.74 -12.85
N TRP A 349 3.43 11.97 -12.73
CA TRP A 349 2.76 12.94 -13.58
C TRP A 349 1.92 13.88 -12.75
N ARG A 350 2.03 15.17 -13.06
CA ARG A 350 1.30 16.25 -12.41
C ARG A 350 0.90 17.24 -13.48
N SER A 351 -0.41 17.46 -13.60
CA SER A 351 -0.96 18.33 -14.66
C SER A 351 -0.51 17.82 -16.04
N GLU A 352 0.31 18.59 -16.77
CA GLU A 352 0.85 18.21 -18.08
C GLU A 352 2.27 17.66 -18.03
N LEU A 353 2.96 17.71 -16.88
CA LEU A 353 4.36 17.29 -16.78
C LEU A 353 4.43 15.82 -16.36
N VAL A 354 5.16 15.02 -17.13
CA VAL A 354 5.45 13.62 -16.84
C VAL A 354 6.95 13.47 -16.66
N GLU A 355 7.36 12.79 -15.61
CA GLU A 355 8.77 12.54 -15.30
C GLU A 355 9.00 11.06 -14.98
N LEU A 356 10.07 10.52 -15.54
CA LEU A 356 10.58 9.19 -15.21
C LEU A 356 12.00 9.33 -14.69
N ILE A 357 12.24 8.76 -13.51
CA ILE A 357 13.53 8.83 -12.81
C ILE A 357 14.00 7.41 -12.51
N VAL A 358 15.25 7.13 -12.87
CA VAL A 358 15.95 5.86 -12.61
C VAL A 358 16.91 6.05 -11.45
N ASP A 359 16.83 5.15 -10.46
CA ASP A 359 17.72 5.05 -9.30
C ASP A 359 17.92 6.38 -8.54
N LEU A 360 16.92 7.27 -8.62
CA LEU A 360 16.97 8.62 -8.05
C LEU A 360 18.27 9.35 -8.42
N CYS A 361 18.82 9.09 -9.61
CA CYS A 361 20.08 9.66 -10.08
C CYS A 361 21.28 9.45 -9.13
N ALA A 362 21.33 8.32 -8.40
CA ALA A 362 22.40 8.06 -7.44
C ALA A 362 23.70 7.51 -8.05
N GLY A 363 23.73 7.13 -9.34
CA GLY A 363 24.95 6.72 -10.06
C GLY A 363 25.50 5.35 -9.68
N GLY A 364 24.74 4.54 -8.95
CA GLY A 364 25.11 3.18 -8.55
C GLY A 364 23.89 2.34 -8.22
N THR A 365 24.07 1.03 -8.19
CA THR A 365 22.99 0.07 -7.90
C THR A 365 22.55 0.20 -6.43
N LEU A 366 21.25 0.00 -6.15
CA LEU A 366 20.66 0.07 -4.80
C LEU A 366 21.31 -0.91 -3.80
N ASP A 367 22.07 -1.86 -4.31
CA ASP A 367 22.67 -2.94 -3.58
C ASP A 367 24.01 -2.62 -2.90
N LEU A 368 24.68 -1.53 -3.28
CA LEU A 368 26.02 -1.22 -2.77
C LEU A 368 25.95 -0.26 -1.57
N PRO A 369 26.19 -0.71 -0.33
CA PRO A 369 26.63 0.22 0.72
C PRO A 369 28.03 0.77 0.35
N PRO A 370 28.42 1.95 0.87
CA PRO A 370 29.77 2.46 0.69
C PRO A 370 30.76 1.40 1.19
N ILE A 371 31.69 0.98 0.33
CA ILE A 371 32.70 -0.03 0.63
C ILE A 371 33.43 0.36 1.93
N PRO A 372 33.48 -0.50 2.97
CA PRO A 372 34.40 -0.32 4.08
C PRO A 372 35.82 -0.39 3.51
N SER A 373 36.65 0.62 3.75
CA SER A 373 38.09 0.54 3.46
C SER A 373 38.76 -0.42 4.45
N THR A 374 38.47 -1.71 4.34
CA THR A 374 39.12 -2.79 5.09
C THR A 374 40.10 -3.52 4.18
N ARG A 375 41.01 -2.78 3.54
CA ARG A 375 42.31 -3.36 3.20
C ARG A 375 43.29 -2.91 4.28
N PRO A 376 43.97 -3.84 4.98
CA PRO A 376 45.13 -3.47 5.77
C PRO A 376 46.07 -2.69 4.87
N ALA A 377 46.58 -1.55 5.34
CA ALA A 377 47.62 -0.80 4.67
C ALA A 377 48.91 -1.64 4.65
N HIS A 378 48.98 -2.61 3.75
CA HIS A 378 50.24 -3.19 3.34
C HIS A 378 50.86 -2.26 2.32
N ASN A 379 51.94 -1.61 2.75
CA ASN A 379 52.90 -0.80 2.01
C ASN A 379 52.90 -1.04 0.50
N HIS A 380 52.08 -0.27 -0.22
CA HIS A 380 52.37 0.15 -1.59
C HIS A 380 51.66 1.49 -1.80
N SER A 381 52.45 2.56 -1.83
CA SER A 381 52.10 3.81 -2.48
C SER A 381 51.71 3.50 -3.92
N ASP A 382 50.61 4.10 -4.40
CA ASP A 382 50.07 4.02 -5.78
C ASP A 382 48.87 3.09 -5.99
N ALA A 383 47.85 3.16 -5.12
CA ALA A 383 46.49 2.79 -5.49
C ALA A 383 45.53 3.98 -5.25
N PRO A 384 44.81 4.48 -6.27
CA PRO A 384 43.85 5.55 -6.07
C PRO A 384 42.73 5.03 -5.15
N THR A 385 42.50 5.73 -4.04
CA THR A 385 41.27 5.64 -3.27
C THR A 385 40.08 5.71 -4.23
N PRO A 386 39.10 4.78 -4.17
CA PRO A 386 37.92 4.87 -5.02
C PRO A 386 37.20 6.19 -4.70
N SER A 387 37.20 7.11 -5.65
CA SER A 387 36.40 8.33 -5.57
C SER A 387 34.93 7.93 -5.38
N PRO A 388 34.17 8.62 -4.51
CA PRO A 388 32.74 8.39 -4.40
C PRO A 388 32.09 8.51 -5.80
N PRO A 389 31.08 7.69 -6.13
CA PRO A 389 30.44 7.75 -7.44
C PRO A 389 29.95 9.17 -7.68
N ILE A 390 30.45 9.79 -8.75
CA ILE A 390 29.95 11.08 -9.22
C ILE A 390 28.50 10.82 -9.66
N PRO A 391 27.52 11.62 -9.19
CA PRO A 391 26.15 11.49 -9.67
C PRO A 391 26.16 11.54 -11.21
N PRO A 392 25.42 10.64 -11.88
CA PRO A 392 25.34 10.65 -13.32
C PRO A 392 24.71 11.97 -13.75
N ASP A 393 25.03 12.41 -14.97
CA ASP A 393 24.38 13.59 -15.55
C ASP A 393 22.86 13.42 -15.41
N PRO A 394 22.12 14.40 -14.82
CA PRO A 394 20.67 14.33 -14.68
C PRO A 394 19.95 13.93 -15.97
N HIS A 395 20.48 14.28 -17.15
CA HIS A 395 19.91 13.92 -18.45
C HIS A 395 19.97 12.43 -18.79
N THR A 396 20.74 11.62 -18.04
CA THR A 396 20.90 10.18 -18.26
C THR A 396 20.00 9.32 -17.36
N CYS A 397 19.57 9.86 -16.22
CA CYS A 397 18.77 9.15 -15.22
C CYS A 397 17.36 9.73 -15.05
N ARG A 398 17.11 10.96 -15.51
CA ARG A 398 15.81 11.64 -15.46
C ARG A 398 15.40 12.05 -16.85
N GLY A 399 14.11 11.93 -17.13
CA GLY A 399 13.51 12.31 -18.39
C GLY A 399 12.15 12.90 -18.13
N SER A 400 11.77 13.86 -18.96
CA SER A 400 10.50 14.54 -18.85
C SER A 400 9.80 14.58 -20.20
N ALA A 401 8.50 14.38 -20.21
CA ALA A 401 7.63 14.60 -21.36
C ALA A 401 6.49 15.55 -20.95
N ARG A 402 5.87 16.17 -21.95
CA ARG A 402 4.69 17.00 -21.75
C ARG A 402 3.49 16.32 -22.39
N LEU A 403 2.43 16.12 -21.60
CA LEU A 403 1.15 15.64 -22.09
C LEU A 403 0.47 16.73 -22.93
N PRO A 404 -0.29 16.36 -23.96
CA PRO A 404 -1.16 17.29 -24.67
C PRO A 404 -2.13 17.97 -23.69
N ALA A 405 -2.44 19.24 -23.96
CA ALA A 405 -3.44 19.97 -23.16
C ALA A 405 -4.81 19.30 -23.32
N GLY A 406 -5.49 19.03 -22.22
CA GLY A 406 -6.76 18.29 -22.22
C GLY A 406 -6.91 17.44 -20.96
N ALA A 407 -7.30 16.19 -21.12
CA ALA A 407 -7.58 15.26 -20.03
C ALA A 407 -6.37 15.02 -19.11
N HIS A 408 -6.63 15.00 -17.79
CA HIS A 408 -5.61 14.93 -16.73
C HIS A 408 -5.76 13.72 -15.81
N LEU A 409 -6.75 12.86 -16.07
CA LEU A 409 -7.09 11.71 -15.23
C LEU A 409 -6.90 10.43 -16.03
N LEU A 410 -6.34 9.40 -15.39
CA LEU A 410 -6.26 8.05 -15.94
C LEU A 410 -7.55 7.30 -15.57
N ASN A 411 -8.48 7.17 -16.51
CA ASN A 411 -9.79 6.56 -16.32
C ASN A 411 -9.85 5.14 -16.90
N THR A 412 -8.95 4.26 -16.45
CA THR A 412 -8.94 2.86 -16.90
C THR A 412 -9.80 1.98 -15.98
N PRO A 413 -10.84 1.29 -16.48
CA PRO A 413 -11.65 0.38 -15.67
C PRO A 413 -10.95 -0.97 -15.40
N HIS A 414 -9.79 -1.19 -16.02
CA HIS A 414 -9.01 -2.42 -15.94
C HIS A 414 -8.04 -2.39 -14.75
N PRO A 415 -7.66 -3.58 -14.22
CA PRO A 415 -6.65 -3.68 -13.17
C PRO A 415 -5.28 -3.22 -13.68
N LEU A 416 -4.41 -2.82 -12.75
CA LEU A 416 -3.01 -2.64 -13.07
C LEU A 416 -2.36 -4.02 -13.24
N GLN A 417 -1.79 -4.26 -14.41
CA GLN A 417 -1.10 -5.50 -14.74
C GLN A 417 0.41 -5.32 -14.51
N VAL A 418 1.00 -6.26 -13.78
CA VAL A 418 2.40 -6.23 -13.37
C VAL A 418 3.12 -7.43 -13.97
N GLY A 419 4.29 -7.19 -14.55
CA GLY A 419 5.18 -8.21 -15.11
C GLY A 419 4.77 -8.76 -16.47
N GLY A 420 3.59 -8.43 -16.99
CA GLY A 420 3.13 -8.89 -18.29
C GLY A 420 1.68 -8.51 -18.53
N LEU A 421 1.15 -8.90 -19.69
CA LEU A 421 -0.25 -8.72 -20.02
C LEU A 421 -1.00 -10.06 -19.91
N ALA A 422 -2.20 -10.03 -19.36
CA ALA A 422 -3.13 -11.16 -19.31
C ALA A 422 -3.83 -11.41 -20.66
N HIS A 423 -3.71 -10.46 -21.59
CA HIS A 423 -4.31 -10.48 -22.92
C HIS A 423 -3.27 -10.09 -23.98
N PRO A 424 -3.53 -10.36 -25.26
CA PRO A 424 -2.68 -9.87 -26.34
C PRO A 424 -2.55 -8.33 -26.29
N PRO A 425 -1.41 -7.75 -26.69
CA PRO A 425 -1.25 -6.30 -26.72
C PRO A 425 -2.28 -5.64 -27.66
N PRO A 426 -2.91 -4.52 -27.27
CA PRO A 426 -3.84 -3.81 -28.14
C PRO A 426 -3.15 -3.24 -29.38
N SER A 427 -3.94 -3.04 -30.45
CA SER A 427 -3.42 -2.53 -31.71
C SER A 427 -3.04 -1.04 -31.61
N HIS A 428 -1.75 -0.74 -31.67
CA HIS A 428 -1.26 0.65 -31.62
C HIS A 428 -1.88 1.55 -32.70
N THR A 429 -2.12 1.03 -33.91
CA THR A 429 -2.74 1.81 -34.99
C THR A 429 -4.21 2.12 -34.72
N ALA A 430 -4.93 1.22 -34.04
CA ALA A 430 -6.32 1.43 -33.69
C ALA A 430 -6.47 2.52 -32.62
N TYR A 431 -5.51 2.60 -31.69
CA TYR A 431 -5.47 3.58 -30.61
C TYR A 431 -4.63 4.83 -30.90
N GLY A 432 -4.02 4.94 -32.08
CA GLY A 432 -3.19 6.09 -32.46
C GLY A 432 -1.87 6.22 -31.70
N TRP A 433 -1.40 5.14 -31.07
CA TRP A 433 -0.12 5.13 -30.34
C TRP A 433 1.07 5.09 -31.31
N PRO A 434 2.21 5.70 -30.97
CA PRO A 434 3.35 5.84 -31.88
C PRO A 434 4.10 4.53 -32.16
N SER A 435 4.01 3.54 -31.26
CA SER A 435 4.68 2.26 -31.40
C SER A 435 3.88 1.12 -30.76
N PRO A 436 3.96 -0.12 -31.27
CA PRO A 436 3.35 -1.28 -30.64
C PRO A 436 3.98 -1.55 -29.27
N LEU A 437 3.15 -1.94 -28.30
CA LEU A 437 3.62 -2.45 -27.01
C LEU A 437 4.44 -3.73 -27.21
N LEU A 438 5.37 -3.98 -26.30
CA LEU A 438 6.16 -5.20 -26.31
C LEU A 438 5.27 -6.40 -25.97
N PRO A 439 5.29 -7.48 -26.77
CA PRO A 439 4.57 -8.72 -26.45
C PRO A 439 5.35 -9.59 -25.46
N ARG A 440 6.45 -9.09 -24.88
CA ARG A 440 7.38 -9.88 -24.07
C ARG A 440 7.07 -9.74 -22.58
N PRO A 441 6.77 -10.83 -21.87
CA PRO A 441 6.58 -10.82 -20.43
C PRO A 441 7.90 -10.53 -19.70
N PHE A 442 7.80 -9.91 -18.54
CA PHE A 442 8.91 -9.65 -17.64
C PHE A 442 9.39 -10.91 -16.95
N LEU A 443 10.71 -11.11 -16.95
CA LEU A 443 11.38 -12.22 -16.29
C LEU A 443 12.25 -11.68 -15.17
N GLY A 444 11.96 -12.04 -13.92
CA GLY A 444 12.72 -11.54 -12.78
C GLY A 444 11.85 -11.28 -11.56
N CYS A 445 12.18 -10.24 -10.81
CA CYS A 445 11.44 -9.87 -9.62
C CYS A 445 11.03 -8.39 -9.66
N ILE A 446 9.82 -8.10 -9.21
CA ILE A 446 9.35 -6.73 -8.94
C ILE A 446 9.03 -6.65 -7.44
N ARG A 447 9.42 -5.56 -6.80
CA ARG A 447 9.14 -5.32 -5.38
C ARG A 447 8.83 -3.86 -5.06
N ASN A 448 8.29 -3.63 -3.87
CA ASN A 448 8.00 -2.30 -3.32
C ASN A 448 7.16 -1.41 -4.25
N LEU A 449 6.21 -2.00 -4.98
CA LEU A 449 5.29 -1.24 -5.83
C LEU A 449 4.44 -0.32 -4.93
N ARG A 450 4.56 0.99 -5.16
CA ARG A 450 3.82 2.04 -4.45
C ARG A 450 3.05 2.90 -5.43
N ILE A 451 1.81 3.20 -5.08
CA ILE A 451 0.92 4.10 -5.82
C ILE A 451 0.44 5.17 -4.83
N ASN A 452 0.82 6.43 -5.03
CA ASN A 452 0.46 7.56 -4.17
C ASN A 452 0.76 7.34 -2.67
N GLY A 453 1.88 6.66 -2.39
CA GLY A 453 2.32 6.33 -1.03
C GLY A 453 1.70 5.07 -0.45
N GLU A 454 0.63 4.51 -1.06
CA GLU A 454 0.12 3.20 -0.69
C GLU A 454 1.01 2.10 -1.26
N LEU A 455 1.43 1.20 -0.38
CA LEU A 455 2.30 0.08 -0.72
C LEU A 455 1.42 -1.12 -1.12
N ILE A 456 1.57 -1.59 -2.34
CA ILE A 456 0.70 -2.63 -2.90
C ILE A 456 1.13 -4.02 -2.43
N ASP A 457 0.16 -4.84 -2.02
CA ASP A 457 0.40 -6.26 -1.72
C ASP A 457 0.55 -7.05 -3.02
N LEU A 458 1.66 -7.80 -3.12
CA LEU A 458 2.00 -8.67 -4.25
C LEU A 458 1.91 -10.16 -3.85
N GLY A 459 1.10 -10.46 -2.82
CA GLY A 459 0.98 -11.75 -2.16
C GLY A 459 0.22 -12.81 -2.97
N GLN A 460 -0.35 -13.79 -2.26
CA GLN A 460 -0.95 -14.98 -2.90
C GLN A 460 -2.33 -14.70 -3.51
N GLU A 461 -3.10 -13.79 -2.91
CA GLU A 461 -4.50 -13.52 -3.25
C GLU A 461 -4.71 -12.70 -4.53
N VAL A 462 -3.63 -12.32 -5.22
CA VAL A 462 -3.72 -11.62 -6.51
C VAL A 462 -4.03 -12.60 -7.64
N LEU A 463 -4.89 -12.22 -8.58
CA LEU A 463 -5.08 -13.01 -9.80
C LEU A 463 -3.78 -12.97 -10.61
N HIS A 464 -3.30 -14.13 -11.02
CA HIS A 464 -2.00 -14.25 -11.65
C HIS A 464 -1.87 -15.49 -12.53
N GLN A 465 -0.84 -15.46 -13.38
CA GLN A 465 -0.35 -16.61 -14.13
C GLN A 465 1.17 -16.62 -14.06
N ARG A 466 1.79 -17.81 -13.95
CA ARG A 466 3.26 -18.01 -14.00
C ARG A 466 4.07 -16.98 -13.19
N SER A 467 3.59 -16.69 -11.99
CA SER A 467 4.26 -15.79 -11.05
C SER A 467 3.98 -16.26 -9.63
N SER A 468 4.89 -15.98 -8.71
CA SER A 468 4.81 -16.45 -7.32
C SER A 468 5.25 -15.35 -6.35
N PRO A 469 4.66 -15.27 -5.14
CA PRO A 469 5.13 -14.34 -4.12
C PRO A 469 6.60 -14.58 -3.74
N GLY A 470 7.30 -13.53 -3.33
CA GLY A 470 8.73 -13.57 -3.02
C GLY A 470 9.63 -13.31 -4.22
N CYS A 471 10.95 -13.44 -4.02
CA CYS A 471 11.93 -13.35 -5.10
C CYS A 471 13.03 -14.40 -4.89
N PRO A 472 13.05 -15.50 -5.67
CA PRO A 472 14.05 -16.57 -5.55
C PRO A 472 15.50 -16.10 -5.74
N ALA A 473 15.72 -15.02 -6.50
CA ALA A 473 17.05 -14.46 -6.73
C ALA A 473 17.68 -13.85 -5.46
N VAL A 474 16.88 -13.60 -4.43
CA VAL A 474 17.29 -13.02 -3.14
C VAL A 474 17.14 -14.08 -2.04
N ASP A 475 17.95 -15.13 -2.14
CA ASP A 475 18.01 -16.20 -1.14
C ASP A 475 19.38 -16.20 -0.42
N CYS A 476 19.36 -15.74 0.83
CA CYS A 476 20.55 -15.70 1.68
C CYS A 476 20.96 -17.12 2.13
N ALA A 477 20.01 -18.03 2.31
CA ALA A 477 20.29 -19.40 2.75
C ALA A 477 21.07 -20.16 1.67
N ALA A 478 20.71 -19.97 0.39
CA ALA A 478 21.46 -20.50 -0.74
C ALA A 478 22.93 -20.02 -0.80
N ARG A 479 23.28 -18.93 -0.09
CA ARG A 479 24.65 -18.41 0.00
C ARG A 479 25.28 -18.55 1.39
N GLY A 480 24.67 -19.34 2.27
CA GLY A 480 25.18 -19.60 3.63
C GLY A 480 25.06 -18.41 4.58
N LEU A 481 24.21 -17.42 4.28
CA LEU A 481 23.93 -16.27 5.15
C LEU A 481 22.60 -16.49 5.89
N THR A 482 22.63 -16.41 7.22
CA THR A 482 21.46 -16.60 8.09
C THR A 482 21.08 -15.29 8.78
N CYS A 483 19.89 -14.76 8.50
CA CYS A 483 19.44 -13.46 9.00
C CYS A 483 18.58 -13.51 10.27
N GLY A 484 18.46 -14.67 10.92
CA GLY A 484 17.60 -14.87 12.08
C GLY A 484 16.12 -14.60 11.79
N ILE A 485 15.28 -14.63 12.83
CA ILE A 485 13.84 -14.36 12.72
C ILE A 485 13.50 -12.86 12.68
N HIS A 486 14.46 -12.00 13.02
CA HIS A 486 14.30 -10.55 13.06
C HIS A 486 15.11 -9.85 11.96
N GLY A 487 15.47 -10.57 10.91
CA GLY A 487 16.22 -10.03 9.79
C GLY A 487 15.70 -10.55 8.46
N ARG A 488 15.90 -9.74 7.43
CA ARG A 488 15.51 -10.05 6.06
C ARG A 488 16.73 -10.13 5.17
N CYS A 489 16.71 -11.08 4.24
CA CYS A 489 17.66 -11.12 3.15
C CYS A 489 17.40 -9.98 2.15
N GLN A 490 18.41 -9.16 1.90
CA GLN A 490 18.35 -8.09 0.90
C GLN A 490 19.61 -8.05 0.05
N GLY A 491 19.51 -7.43 -1.12
CA GLY A 491 20.60 -7.31 -2.09
C GLY A 491 20.27 -8.03 -3.40
N SER A 492 21.21 -8.00 -4.32
CA SER A 492 21.22 -8.87 -5.50
C SER A 492 22.11 -10.09 -5.24
N SER A 493 22.10 -11.01 -6.20
CA SER A 493 22.85 -12.26 -6.13
C SER A 493 24.31 -12.12 -5.70
N ARG A 494 24.99 -10.98 -5.88
CA ARG A 494 26.41 -10.77 -5.53
C ARG A 494 26.66 -9.97 -4.24
N SER A 495 25.61 -9.45 -3.60
CA SER A 495 25.71 -8.47 -2.50
C SER A 495 24.65 -8.71 -1.41
N LEU A 496 24.25 -9.98 -1.23
CA LEU A 496 23.28 -10.37 -0.22
C LEU A 496 23.76 -10.00 1.19
N ARG A 497 22.88 -9.39 1.97
CA ARG A 497 23.08 -8.97 3.36
C ARG A 497 21.81 -9.16 4.17
N CYS A 498 21.98 -9.29 5.48
CA CYS A 498 20.87 -9.26 6.41
C CYS A 498 20.53 -7.81 6.77
N GLU A 499 19.28 -7.44 6.56
CA GLU A 499 18.72 -6.20 7.10
C GLU A 499 17.86 -6.53 8.30
N CYS A 500 18.31 -6.09 9.47
CA CYS A 500 17.60 -6.32 10.73
C CYS A 500 16.39 -5.40 10.84
N HIS A 501 15.28 -5.98 11.30
CA HIS A 501 14.07 -5.25 11.64
C HIS A 501 14.34 -4.17 12.68
N PRO A 502 13.52 -3.11 12.72
CA PRO A 502 13.68 -2.04 13.70
C PRO A 502 13.73 -2.59 15.13
N GLY A 503 14.75 -2.20 15.89
CA GLY A 503 14.96 -2.66 17.27
C GLY A 503 15.85 -3.89 17.41
N TRP A 504 16.40 -4.39 16.31
CA TRP A 504 17.30 -5.55 16.27
C TRP A 504 18.57 -5.23 15.50
N SER A 505 19.67 -5.86 15.88
CA SER A 505 21.01 -5.63 15.35
C SER A 505 21.86 -6.90 15.40
N GLY A 506 23.08 -6.81 14.89
CA GLY A 506 23.98 -7.96 14.70
C GLY A 506 23.97 -8.50 13.28
N SER A 507 24.91 -9.39 12.95
CA SER A 507 25.01 -9.99 11.62
C SER A 507 23.88 -10.96 11.29
N ASP A 508 23.29 -11.57 12.31
CA ASP A 508 22.17 -12.51 12.27
C ASP A 508 20.87 -11.91 12.81
N CYS A 509 20.87 -10.62 13.12
CA CYS A 509 19.73 -9.89 13.65
C CYS A 509 19.15 -10.46 14.95
N ALA A 510 19.94 -11.16 15.76
CA ALA A 510 19.48 -11.76 17.01
C ALA A 510 19.61 -10.85 18.24
N THR A 511 20.30 -9.71 18.14
CA THR A 511 20.61 -8.85 19.30
C THR A 511 19.65 -7.66 19.37
N PRO A 512 18.82 -7.54 20.43
CA PRO A 512 17.93 -6.39 20.57
C PRO A 512 18.73 -5.10 20.84
N THR A 513 18.28 -3.98 20.29
CA THR A 513 18.89 -2.67 20.56
C THR A 513 18.45 -2.14 21.93
N THR A 514 19.27 -1.23 22.48
CA THR A 514 19.03 -0.64 23.79
C THR A 514 18.51 0.80 23.65
N PRO A 515 17.26 1.09 24.03
CA PRO A 515 16.71 2.43 23.92
C PRO A 515 17.35 3.38 24.95
N THR A 516 17.34 4.67 24.63
CA THR A 516 17.87 5.75 25.46
C THR A 516 16.77 6.75 25.78
N THR A 517 16.60 7.08 27.06
CA THR A 517 15.66 8.11 27.54
C THR A 517 16.33 9.48 27.51
N PHE A 518 15.63 10.48 26.99
CA PHE A 518 16.08 11.86 26.91
C PHE A 518 15.37 12.72 27.95
N LEU A 519 16.14 13.32 28.86
CA LEU A 519 15.67 14.22 29.92
C LEU A 519 15.59 15.66 29.41
N LEU A 520 15.14 16.58 30.26
CA LEU A 520 15.12 18.00 29.90
C LEU A 520 16.55 18.51 29.64
N ASN A 521 16.72 19.33 28.60
CA ASN A 521 18.00 19.87 28.16
C ASN A 521 19.01 18.75 27.84
N SER A 522 18.59 17.78 27.03
CA SER A 522 19.41 16.64 26.66
C SER A 522 19.86 16.67 25.21
N TYR A 523 20.98 16.01 24.94
CA TYR A 523 21.49 15.81 23.59
C TYR A 523 22.56 14.72 23.58
N VAL A 524 22.77 14.14 22.39
CA VAL A 524 23.91 13.28 22.09
C VAL A 524 24.58 13.80 20.82
N LYS A 525 25.90 13.94 20.86
CA LYS A 525 26.74 14.27 19.72
C LYS A 525 27.53 13.04 19.28
N LEU A 526 27.52 12.79 17.98
CA LEU A 526 28.12 11.61 17.39
C LEU A 526 29.27 12.00 16.44
N ALA A 527 30.41 11.35 16.62
CA ALA A 527 31.52 11.38 15.69
C ALA A 527 31.50 10.08 14.86
N LEU A 528 31.27 10.19 13.55
CA LEU A 528 31.25 9.08 12.62
C LEU A 528 32.66 8.68 12.19
N SER A 529 32.89 7.38 12.09
CA SER A 529 34.13 6.78 11.57
C SER A 529 34.14 6.68 10.04
N PHE A 530 33.10 7.19 9.37
CA PHE A 530 32.95 7.24 7.92
C PHE A 530 32.42 8.61 7.49
N THR A 531 32.56 8.93 6.21
CA THR A 531 31.94 10.13 5.60
C THR A 531 30.67 9.70 4.88
N PRO A 532 29.47 10.18 5.28
CA PRO A 532 28.24 9.97 4.50
C PRO A 532 28.41 10.47 3.06
N LEU A 533 27.75 9.81 2.11
CA LEU A 533 27.80 10.24 0.71
C LEU A 533 27.09 11.59 0.57
N ALA A 534 27.70 12.52 -0.16
CA ALA A 534 27.15 13.88 -0.26
C ALA A 534 25.81 13.94 -1.01
N TYR A 535 25.61 13.03 -1.96
CA TYR A 535 24.39 12.92 -2.75
C TYR A 535 23.31 12.10 -2.05
N THR A 536 23.68 10.98 -1.40
CA THR A 536 22.72 10.08 -0.74
C THR A 536 22.93 9.99 0.76
N THR A 537 21.85 10.15 1.53
CA THR A 537 21.89 10.02 2.98
C THR A 537 20.60 9.39 3.48
N THR A 538 20.73 8.34 4.28
CA THR A 538 19.59 7.69 4.94
C THR A 538 19.74 7.80 6.45
N VAL A 539 18.62 7.96 7.13
CA VAL A 539 18.53 8.06 8.58
C VAL A 539 17.40 7.13 9.00
N HIS A 540 17.72 6.19 9.88
CA HIS A 540 16.73 5.33 10.52
C HIS A 540 16.82 5.51 12.03
N LEU A 541 15.71 5.59 12.72
CA LEU A 541 15.65 5.56 14.19
C LEU A 541 14.28 5.09 14.64
N ARG A 542 14.15 4.76 15.92
CA ARG A 542 12.86 4.54 16.57
C ARG A 542 12.68 5.59 17.64
N PHE A 543 11.46 6.07 17.84
CA PHE A 543 11.15 7.00 18.92
C PHE A 543 9.82 6.66 19.60
N ARG A 544 9.68 7.12 20.83
CA ARG A 544 8.46 7.00 21.62
C ARG A 544 8.28 8.25 22.48
N THR A 545 7.16 8.96 22.35
CA THR A 545 6.89 10.19 23.11
C THR A 545 5.39 10.56 23.11
N TRP A 546 5.00 11.42 24.05
CA TRP A 546 3.75 12.19 24.04
C TRP A 546 3.97 13.68 23.70
N LYS A 547 5.24 14.11 23.60
CA LYS A 547 5.56 15.50 23.27
C LYS A 547 5.33 15.76 21.79
N ARG A 548 4.76 16.94 21.52
CA ARG A 548 4.41 17.38 20.16
C ARG A 548 5.58 18.01 19.41
N ASP A 549 6.64 18.40 20.09
CA ASP A 549 7.78 19.09 19.52
C ASP A 549 9.08 18.50 20.06
N GLY A 550 10.10 18.40 19.20
CA GLY A 550 11.43 17.90 19.56
C GLY A 550 12.24 17.44 18.35
N GLU A 551 13.54 17.73 18.33
CA GLU A 551 14.48 17.29 17.30
C GLU A 551 14.92 15.86 17.60
N LEU A 552 14.68 14.93 16.67
CA LEU A 552 15.08 13.54 16.84
C LEU A 552 16.55 13.38 16.43
N VAL A 553 16.90 13.86 15.24
CA VAL A 553 18.28 13.80 14.72
C VAL A 553 18.52 14.91 13.70
N VAL A 554 19.73 15.43 13.68
CA VAL A 554 20.19 16.41 12.69
C VAL A 554 21.59 16.08 12.18
N LEU A 555 21.78 16.33 10.89
CA LEU A 555 23.03 16.24 10.15
C LEU A 555 23.35 17.63 9.59
N TRP A 556 24.53 18.16 9.92
CA TRP A 556 25.02 19.47 9.51
C TRP A 556 26.26 19.35 8.63
N SER A 557 26.43 20.32 7.74
CA SER A 557 27.74 20.57 7.14
C SER A 557 28.68 21.29 8.10
N GLN A 558 29.98 21.26 7.80
CA GLN A 558 31.05 21.84 8.64
C GLN A 558 30.81 23.31 9.02
N HIS A 559 30.09 24.07 8.19
CA HIS A 559 29.78 25.47 8.43
C HIS A 559 28.32 25.73 8.85
N GLY A 560 27.55 24.66 9.12
CA GLY A 560 26.14 24.76 9.51
C GLY A 560 25.23 25.39 8.45
N ARG A 561 25.68 25.48 7.20
CA ARG A 561 24.91 26.10 6.10
C ARG A 561 23.90 25.13 5.50
N ASP A 562 24.29 23.87 5.42
CA ASP A 562 23.48 22.78 4.92
C ASP A 562 23.05 21.90 6.09
N ARG A 563 21.81 21.46 6.07
CA ARG A 563 21.16 20.76 7.19
C ARG A 563 20.14 19.76 6.68
N LEU A 564 20.16 18.55 7.25
CA LEU A 564 19.06 17.58 7.18
C LEU A 564 18.63 17.26 8.61
N ALA A 565 17.38 17.53 8.97
CA ALA A 565 16.84 17.23 10.30
C ALA A 565 15.56 16.41 10.21
N VAL A 566 15.38 15.48 11.15
CA VAL A 566 14.12 14.78 11.40
C VAL A 566 13.63 15.20 12.78
N GLN A 567 12.41 15.72 12.86
CA GLN A 567 11.89 16.37 14.06
C GLN A 567 10.37 16.26 14.15
N LEU A 568 9.84 16.35 15.36
CA LEU A 568 8.43 16.54 15.64
C LEU A 568 8.11 18.04 15.66
N VAL A 569 7.07 18.44 14.93
CA VAL A 569 6.56 19.81 14.87
C VAL A 569 5.05 19.77 15.04
N ARG A 570 4.53 20.30 16.14
CA ARG A 570 3.10 20.32 16.47
C ARG A 570 2.43 18.93 16.41
N GLY A 571 3.18 17.88 16.72
CA GLY A 571 2.76 16.48 16.73
C GLY A 571 2.93 15.75 15.40
N GLN A 572 3.40 16.44 14.35
CA GLN A 572 3.67 15.85 13.04
C GLN A 572 5.15 15.54 12.91
N LEU A 573 5.48 14.38 12.36
CA LEU A 573 6.85 14.04 12.01
C LEU A 573 7.23 14.75 10.71
N CYS A 574 8.33 15.49 10.75
CA CYS A 574 8.81 16.32 9.65
C CYS A 574 10.29 16.09 9.36
N LEU A 575 10.64 16.05 8.08
CA LEU A 575 11.99 16.14 7.55
C LEU A 575 12.22 17.56 7.04
N LEU A 576 13.26 18.22 7.54
CA LEU A 576 13.68 19.54 7.11
C LEU A 576 15.01 19.43 6.37
N LEU A 577 15.03 19.85 5.11
CA LEU A 577 16.23 19.91 4.27
C LEU A 577 16.57 21.36 3.92
N ARG A 578 17.82 21.75 4.14
CA ARG A 578 18.38 23.02 3.68
C ARG A 578 19.69 22.73 2.97
N LEU A 579 19.80 23.15 1.71
CA LEU A 579 21.00 23.05 0.89
C LEU A 579 21.32 24.44 0.34
N HIS A 580 22.20 25.18 1.00
CA HIS A 580 22.50 26.56 0.64
C HIS A 580 23.00 26.67 -0.82
N PRO A 581 22.51 27.65 -1.61
CA PRO A 581 21.70 28.82 -1.22
C PRO A 581 20.18 28.60 -1.21
N GLU A 582 19.68 27.39 -1.48
CA GLU A 582 18.25 27.12 -1.57
C GLU A 582 17.52 27.36 -0.24
N PRO A 583 16.24 27.81 -0.29
CA PRO A 583 15.43 27.94 0.91
C PRO A 583 15.20 26.58 1.58
N PRO A 584 14.97 26.55 2.90
CA PRO A 584 14.66 25.32 3.60
C PRO A 584 13.32 24.73 3.11
N ARG A 585 13.29 23.41 2.95
CA ARG A 585 12.13 22.64 2.51
C ARG A 585 11.74 21.66 3.60
N ALA A 586 10.45 21.59 3.90
CA ALA A 586 9.91 20.66 4.89
C ALA A 586 8.99 19.64 4.23
N LEU A 587 9.13 18.38 4.63
CA LEU A 587 8.29 17.26 4.24
C LEU A 587 7.71 16.65 5.51
N CYS A 588 6.40 16.72 5.71
CA CYS A 588 5.75 16.29 6.95
C CYS A 588 4.70 15.20 6.70
N LEU A 589 4.56 14.28 7.65
CA LEU A 589 3.45 13.33 7.70
C LEU A 589 2.26 14.01 8.40
N THR A 590 1.41 14.69 7.61
CA THR A 590 0.39 15.60 8.16
C THR A 590 -0.85 14.88 8.70
N ARG A 591 -1.12 13.68 8.21
CA ARG A 591 -2.29 12.85 8.55
C ARG A 591 -1.95 11.71 9.53
N ALA A 592 -0.71 11.65 10.02
CA ALA A 592 -0.25 10.66 10.99
C ALA A 592 -0.16 11.26 12.40
N GLN A 593 -0.68 10.56 13.40
CA GLN A 593 -0.49 10.89 14.82
C GLN A 593 0.54 9.93 15.42
N LEU A 594 1.75 10.42 15.67
CA LEU A 594 2.89 9.60 16.14
C LEU A 594 3.36 9.99 17.55
N THR A 595 2.54 10.75 18.26
CA THR A 595 2.80 11.25 19.63
C THR A 595 1.82 10.61 20.62
N ASP A 596 1.67 9.30 20.51
CA ASP A 596 0.68 8.46 21.19
C ASP A 596 1.31 7.58 22.28
N GLY A 597 2.57 7.84 22.63
CA GLY A 597 3.32 7.04 23.57
C GLY A 597 3.60 5.61 23.10
N ARG A 598 3.60 5.30 21.80
CA ARG A 598 4.06 4.02 21.24
C ARG A 598 5.43 4.15 20.58
N TRP A 599 6.07 3.01 20.35
CA TRP A 599 7.29 2.98 19.54
C TRP A 599 6.92 3.10 18.07
N HIS A 600 7.43 4.15 17.44
CA HIS A 600 7.38 4.32 15.98
C HIS A 600 8.78 4.17 15.41
N SER A 601 8.89 3.49 14.28
CA SER A 601 10.12 3.46 13.48
C SER A 601 10.08 4.58 12.45
N VAL A 602 11.19 5.23 12.17
CA VAL A 602 11.26 6.36 11.24
C VAL A 602 12.39 6.10 10.27
N SER A 603 12.07 6.22 8.98
CA SER A 603 13.04 6.19 7.90
C SER A 603 12.96 7.49 7.11
N ALA A 604 14.06 8.23 7.09
CA ALA A 604 14.24 9.40 6.26
C ALA A 604 15.35 9.12 5.24
N ALA A 605 15.08 9.37 3.96
CA ALA A 605 16.06 9.20 2.90
C ALA A 605 16.16 10.47 2.05
N ARG A 606 17.37 10.76 1.61
CA ARG A 606 17.70 11.87 0.73
C ARG A 606 18.54 11.37 -0.43
N HIS A 607 18.15 11.78 -1.63
CA HIS A 607 18.89 11.58 -2.88
C HIS A 607 18.90 12.93 -3.60
N GLY A 608 20.04 13.63 -3.57
CA GLY A 608 20.07 15.00 -4.08
C GLY A 608 19.22 15.96 -3.23
N SER A 609 18.33 16.71 -3.87
CA SER A 609 17.27 17.48 -3.19
C SER A 609 15.96 16.70 -3.02
N ALA A 610 15.84 15.49 -3.58
CA ALA A 610 14.70 14.62 -3.32
C ALA A 610 14.77 14.04 -1.90
N THR A 611 13.62 14.03 -1.23
CA THR A 611 13.46 13.62 0.16
C THR A 611 12.28 12.68 0.33
N PHE A 612 12.46 11.69 1.20
CA PHE A 612 11.47 10.67 1.53
C PHE A 612 11.38 10.56 3.05
N LEU A 613 10.16 10.52 3.57
CA LEU A 613 9.91 10.36 4.98
C LEU A 613 8.86 9.26 5.17
N MET A 614 9.20 8.28 5.99
CA MET A 614 8.34 7.16 6.33
C MET A 614 8.32 6.98 7.84
N ALA A 615 7.14 6.72 8.38
CA ALA A 615 6.96 6.19 9.73
C ALA A 615 6.46 4.76 9.64
N ASP A 616 6.90 3.92 10.58
CA ASP A 616 6.67 2.49 10.65
C ASP A 616 6.94 1.84 9.28
N ASP A 617 5.91 1.38 8.58
CA ASP A 617 6.05 0.68 7.31
C ASP A 617 5.83 1.59 6.08
N GLY A 618 5.61 2.88 6.33
CA GLY A 618 5.42 3.89 5.29
C GLY A 618 4.19 3.60 4.44
N GLU A 619 3.09 3.18 5.04
CA GLU A 619 1.84 2.91 4.34
C GLU A 619 0.90 4.12 4.36
N GLY A 620 0.44 4.55 3.19
CA GLY A 620 -0.54 5.63 3.06
C GLY A 620 -0.05 6.90 3.74
N ASP A 621 -0.78 7.35 4.78
CA ASP A 621 -0.49 8.56 5.55
C ASP A 621 0.84 8.54 6.30
N LEU A 622 1.44 7.36 6.46
CA LEU A 622 2.74 7.19 7.09
C LEU A 622 3.91 7.39 6.11
N TYR A 623 3.64 7.71 4.85
CA TYR A 623 4.64 7.99 3.82
C TYR A 623 4.42 9.35 3.19
N ASN A 624 5.50 10.08 2.95
CA ASN A 624 5.49 11.26 2.11
C ASN A 624 6.82 11.38 1.35
N ALA A 625 6.80 12.00 0.18
CA ALA A 625 7.98 12.21 -0.66
C ALA A 625 7.92 13.54 -1.42
N SER A 626 9.09 14.16 -1.59
CA SER A 626 9.29 15.29 -2.48
C SER A 626 10.40 14.92 -3.46
N LEU A 627 10.06 14.73 -4.73
CA LEU A 627 10.98 14.28 -5.79
C LEU A 627 11.56 15.43 -6.62
N SER A 628 11.56 16.66 -6.10
CA SER A 628 12.22 17.77 -6.79
C SER A 628 13.74 17.57 -6.72
N MET A 629 14.36 17.57 -7.89
CA MET A 629 15.78 17.33 -8.11
C MET A 629 16.47 18.58 -8.67
N ASP A 630 15.98 19.76 -8.29
CA ASP A 630 16.45 21.05 -8.79
C ASP A 630 17.33 21.75 -7.74
N GLY A 631 18.16 22.70 -8.20
CA GLY A 631 19.06 23.47 -7.34
C GLY A 631 20.23 22.65 -6.78
N ARG A 632 20.77 23.07 -5.63
CA ARG A 632 21.89 22.38 -4.95
C ARG A 632 21.50 20.96 -4.54
N GLN A 633 22.32 19.97 -4.92
CA GLN A 633 22.07 18.54 -4.68
C GLN A 633 22.96 17.89 -3.62
N LEU A 634 23.98 18.57 -3.09
CA LEU A 634 25.01 17.95 -2.25
C LEU A 634 24.94 18.47 -0.81
N LEU A 635 25.04 17.55 0.16
CA LEU A 635 25.16 17.81 1.60
C LEU A 635 26.43 17.13 2.10
N GLU A 636 27.46 17.90 2.40
CA GLU A 636 28.69 17.37 2.97
C GLU A 636 28.58 17.36 4.49
N VAL A 637 28.18 16.23 5.06
CA VAL A 637 28.02 16.08 6.52
C VAL A 637 29.37 16.14 7.21
N ASP A 638 29.51 17.00 8.22
CA ASP A 638 30.67 16.99 9.10
C ASP A 638 30.62 15.74 9.98
N LYS A 639 31.51 14.80 9.70
CA LYS A 639 31.56 13.52 10.40
C LYS A 639 31.99 13.63 11.86
N GLN A 640 32.67 14.69 12.29
CA GLN A 640 33.14 14.84 13.68
C GLN A 640 32.12 15.60 14.53
N GLU A 641 31.55 16.66 13.95
CA GLU A 641 30.79 17.65 14.71
C GLU A 641 29.36 17.82 14.22
N GLY A 642 29.01 17.24 13.07
CA GLY A 642 27.77 17.53 12.36
C GLY A 642 26.56 16.68 12.74
N VAL A 643 26.70 15.68 13.62
CA VAL A 643 25.60 14.73 13.93
C VAL A 643 25.15 14.89 15.38
N HIS A 644 23.91 15.35 15.57
CA HIS A 644 23.28 15.45 16.90
C HIS A 644 21.97 14.66 16.95
N VAL A 645 21.65 14.12 18.13
CA VAL A 645 20.43 13.36 18.42
C VAL A 645 19.77 13.93 19.67
N GLY A 646 18.45 14.11 19.63
CA GLY A 646 17.63 14.57 20.76
C GLY A 646 17.72 16.06 21.11
N GLY A 647 18.60 16.82 20.46
CA GLY A 647 18.75 18.25 20.68
C GLY A 647 20.06 18.79 20.12
N SER A 648 20.08 20.08 19.79
CA SER A 648 21.26 20.75 19.24
C SER A 648 21.83 21.78 20.24
N PRO A 649 23.00 21.52 20.84
CA PRO A 649 23.62 22.45 21.79
C PRO A 649 24.21 23.68 21.10
N GLU A 650 23.93 24.85 21.64
CA GLU A 650 24.59 26.12 21.34
C GLU A 650 25.59 26.45 22.44
N TYR A 651 26.84 26.74 22.06
CA TYR A 651 27.93 26.97 22.98
C TYR A 651 28.29 28.46 23.09
N VAL A 652 28.57 28.89 24.31
CA VAL A 652 29.28 30.14 24.58
C VAL A 652 30.57 29.77 25.32
N GLY A 653 31.71 29.91 24.62
CA GLY A 653 32.99 29.37 25.08
C GLY A 653 32.94 27.84 25.16
N VAL A 654 33.20 27.30 26.36
CA VAL A 654 33.16 25.84 26.64
C VAL A 654 31.82 25.38 27.23
N SER A 655 30.92 26.31 27.55
CA SER A 655 29.66 26.02 28.22
C SER A 655 28.48 25.98 27.24
N VAL A 656 27.57 25.03 27.44
CA VAL A 656 26.30 24.97 26.69
C VAL A 656 25.37 26.07 27.22
N PHE A 657 25.06 27.03 26.36
CA PHE A 657 24.16 28.15 26.66
C PHE A 657 22.69 27.75 26.50
N LYS A 658 22.36 27.06 25.41
CA LYS A 658 21.00 26.67 25.07
C LYS A 658 21.00 25.36 24.29
N ILE A 659 19.94 24.58 24.42
CA ILE A 659 19.67 23.44 23.55
C ILE A 659 18.47 23.78 22.67
N HIS A 660 18.66 23.75 21.36
CA HIS A 660 17.60 23.95 20.38
C HIS A 660 16.94 22.62 20.05
N GLY A 661 15.62 22.64 19.85
CA GLY A 661 14.87 21.44 19.51
C GLY A 661 14.95 20.33 20.56
N ASP A 662 15.02 20.68 21.85
CA ASP A 662 15.13 19.73 22.97
C ASP A 662 14.02 18.67 22.92
N PHE A 663 14.40 17.44 22.59
CA PHE A 663 13.53 16.26 22.69
C PHE A 663 13.70 15.70 24.09
N TYR A 664 12.68 15.90 24.92
CA TYR A 664 12.68 15.41 26.30
C TYR A 664 11.40 14.64 26.60
N ASP A 665 11.40 13.90 27.71
CA ASP A 665 10.25 13.11 28.14
C ASP A 665 9.86 12.02 27.10
N GLY A 666 10.87 11.57 26.35
CA GLY A 666 10.77 10.61 25.27
C GLY A 666 11.98 9.69 25.20
N CYS A 667 11.92 8.70 24.33
CA CYS A 667 13.02 7.77 24.09
C CYS A 667 13.37 7.69 22.62
N ILE A 668 14.65 7.47 22.31
CA ILE A 668 15.15 7.16 20.97
C ILE A 668 15.93 5.84 21.03
N ASP A 669 15.82 5.06 19.97
CA ASP A 669 16.48 3.75 19.82
C ASP A 669 16.87 3.51 18.34
N ASP A 670 17.75 2.54 18.11
CA ASP A 670 18.11 2.02 16.79
C ASP A 670 18.49 3.08 15.74
N VAL A 671 19.29 4.07 16.15
CA VAL A 671 19.76 5.14 15.27
C VAL A 671 20.75 4.54 14.26
N ARG A 672 20.49 4.73 12.97
CA ARG A 672 21.37 4.34 11.86
C ARG A 672 21.53 5.51 10.90
N ILE A 673 22.78 5.79 10.52
CA ILE A 673 23.12 6.81 9.53
C ILE A 673 23.75 6.12 8.33
N SER A 674 23.21 6.35 7.13
CA SER A 674 23.61 5.66 5.88
C SER A 674 23.62 4.14 6.03
N GLY A 675 22.63 3.58 6.71
CA GLY A 675 22.49 2.14 6.99
C GLY A 675 23.42 1.59 8.08
N ARG A 676 24.26 2.42 8.71
CA ARG A 676 25.22 2.01 9.74
C ARG A 676 24.73 2.39 11.13
N SER A 677 24.76 1.45 12.07
CA SER A 677 24.32 1.69 13.46
C SER A 677 25.21 2.73 14.16
N ALA A 678 24.55 3.75 14.70
CA ALA A 678 25.14 4.80 15.52
C ALA A 678 24.92 4.49 17.01
N PRO A 679 25.93 4.68 17.86
CA PRO A 679 25.82 4.41 19.29
C PRO A 679 24.92 5.43 20.01
N LEU A 680 24.14 4.97 20.99
CA LEU A 680 23.45 5.84 21.95
C LEU A 680 23.91 5.54 23.40
N PRO A 681 24.50 6.52 24.10
CA PRO A 681 24.94 6.37 25.48
C PRO A 681 23.74 6.38 26.45
N PRO A 682 23.87 5.83 27.67
CA PRO A 682 25.08 5.21 28.24
C PRO A 682 25.24 3.73 27.89
N ALA A 683 24.26 3.12 27.22
CA ALA A 683 24.28 1.67 26.94
C ALA A 683 25.40 1.29 25.97
N ILE A 684 25.58 2.08 24.91
CA ILE A 684 26.62 1.87 23.90
C ILE A 684 27.24 3.22 23.58
N ASN A 685 28.52 3.39 23.89
CA ASN A 685 29.25 4.65 23.63
C ASN A 685 29.96 4.65 22.25
N GLY A 686 30.14 3.49 21.62
CA GLY A 686 30.84 3.36 20.34
C GLY A 686 30.46 2.10 19.57
N THR A 687 30.47 2.20 18.25
CA THR A 687 30.40 1.07 17.30
C THR A 687 31.58 1.17 16.33
N ALA A 688 31.75 0.19 15.44
CA ALA A 688 32.74 0.28 14.36
C ALA A 688 32.50 1.46 13.40
N TRP A 689 31.35 2.12 13.47
CA TRP A 689 30.91 3.17 12.55
C TRP A 689 30.87 4.57 13.16
N GLY A 690 30.99 4.69 14.48
CA GLY A 690 31.04 5.98 15.16
C GLY A 690 31.06 5.86 16.69
N GLN A 691 31.24 7.00 17.35
CA GLN A 691 31.29 7.11 18.81
C GLN A 691 30.49 8.33 19.30
N ALA A 692 29.89 8.22 20.48
CA ALA A 692 29.29 9.36 21.15
C ALA A 692 30.41 10.23 21.76
N SER A 693 30.67 11.38 21.14
CA SER A 693 31.75 12.28 21.56
C SER A 693 31.37 13.12 22.78
N MET A 694 30.11 13.52 22.86
CA MET A 694 29.54 14.25 24.00
C MET A 694 28.07 13.87 24.18
N PHE A 695 27.59 13.81 25.42
CA PHE A 695 26.17 13.67 25.71
C PHE A 695 25.84 14.28 27.08
N LYS A 696 24.60 14.73 27.24
CA LYS A 696 24.08 15.28 28.50
C LYS A 696 22.61 14.91 28.64
N GLY A 697 22.19 14.61 29.87
CA GLY A 697 20.77 14.41 30.19
C GLY A 697 20.14 13.18 29.56
N VAL A 698 20.89 12.09 29.40
CA VAL A 698 20.39 10.82 28.84
C VAL A 698 20.57 9.66 29.80
N GLU A 699 19.61 8.73 29.79
CA GLU A 699 19.59 7.54 30.66
C GLU A 699 19.33 6.27 29.84
N GLY A 700 19.87 5.14 30.30
CA GLY A 700 19.68 3.85 29.64
C GLY A 700 18.28 3.27 29.87
N GLY A 701 17.68 2.72 28.82
CA GLY A 701 16.34 2.14 28.85
C GLY A 701 15.24 3.15 28.49
N CYS A 702 14.00 2.68 28.53
CA CYS A 702 12.80 3.49 28.24
C CYS A 702 11.62 3.07 29.12
N ARG A 703 11.83 3.05 30.45
CA ARG A 703 10.79 2.66 31.40
C ARG A 703 10.08 3.90 31.93
N ALA A 704 8.75 3.83 31.98
CA ALA A 704 7.91 4.84 32.59
C ALA A 704 7.39 4.34 33.95
N PRO A 705 7.20 5.23 34.93
CA PRO A 705 6.42 4.90 36.12
C PRO A 705 5.00 4.44 35.73
N PRO A 706 4.37 3.51 36.46
CA PRO A 706 3.03 3.06 36.14
C PRO A 706 2.02 4.21 36.21
N ALA A 707 1.41 4.56 35.10
CA ALA A 707 0.47 5.67 34.95
C ALA A 707 -0.85 5.41 35.69
N CYS A 708 -1.20 4.15 35.91
CA CYS A 708 -2.38 3.74 36.66
C CYS A 708 -2.24 3.85 38.18
N THR A 709 -1.07 4.27 38.69
CA THR A 709 -0.87 4.50 40.11
C THR A 709 -1.83 5.60 40.58
N ASN A 710 -2.72 5.30 41.53
CA ASN A 710 -3.75 6.21 42.06
C ASN A 710 -4.84 6.65 41.05
N VAL A 711 -5.07 5.87 39.98
CA VAL A 711 -6.17 6.11 39.05
C VAL A 711 -7.32 5.14 39.32
N THR A 712 -8.52 5.68 39.53
CA THR A 712 -9.76 4.91 39.67
C THR A 712 -10.67 5.12 38.46
N CYS A 713 -11.01 4.02 37.79
CA CYS A 713 -11.97 4.01 36.69
C CYS A 713 -13.38 3.67 37.19
N ARG A 714 -14.41 4.15 36.48
CA ARG A 714 -15.80 3.78 36.76
C ARG A 714 -16.05 2.34 36.35
N ALA A 715 -16.65 1.53 37.22
CA ALA A 715 -17.06 0.16 36.89
C ALA A 715 -17.95 0.14 35.63
N PRO A 716 -17.78 -0.82 34.70
CA PRO A 716 -16.91 -2.01 34.76
C PRO A 716 -15.45 -1.79 34.31
N LEU A 717 -15.06 -0.55 34.00
CA LEU A 717 -13.76 -0.24 33.41
C LEU A 717 -12.63 -0.34 34.44
N THR A 718 -11.46 -0.75 33.96
CA THR A 718 -10.20 -0.81 34.70
C THR A 718 -9.19 0.15 34.09
N CYS A 719 -8.21 0.58 34.88
CA CYS A 719 -7.16 1.45 34.37
C CYS A 719 -6.19 0.64 33.51
N VAL A 720 -5.94 1.11 32.29
CA VAL A 720 -4.99 0.52 31.35
C VAL A 720 -3.85 1.51 31.15
N ASP A 721 -2.63 1.08 31.50
CA ASP A 721 -1.40 1.87 31.36
C ASP A 721 -0.98 1.96 29.89
N THR A 722 -0.77 3.17 29.40
CA THR A 722 -0.31 3.45 28.03
C THR A 722 1.00 4.24 28.02
N TRP A 723 1.92 3.93 28.94
CA TRP A 723 3.25 4.52 29.11
C TRP A 723 3.23 6.03 29.32
N ARG A 724 3.35 6.48 30.57
CA ARG A 724 3.23 7.92 30.97
C ARG A 724 1.86 8.53 30.71
N SER A 725 0.87 7.71 30.33
CA SER A 725 -0.53 8.06 30.17
C SER A 725 -1.37 6.83 30.52
N TYR A 726 -2.66 7.03 30.73
CA TYR A 726 -3.61 5.95 31.04
C TYR A 726 -4.95 6.22 30.36
N HIS A 727 -5.76 5.18 30.22
CA HIS A 727 -7.18 5.31 29.90
C HIS A 727 -7.99 4.26 30.68
N CYS A 728 -9.30 4.45 30.76
CA CYS A 728 -10.22 3.50 31.38
C CYS A 728 -10.82 2.61 30.29
N GLY A 729 -10.51 1.32 30.34
CA GLY A 729 -10.94 0.31 29.36
C GLY A 729 -11.27 -1.03 30.01
N CYS A 730 -11.57 -2.04 29.21
CA CYS A 730 -11.88 -3.38 29.72
C CYS A 730 -10.65 -4.24 30.04
N GLY A 731 -9.44 -3.70 29.84
CA GLY A 731 -8.20 -4.46 29.93
C GLY A 731 -7.88 -5.21 28.63
N GLU A 732 -6.84 -6.03 28.65
CA GLU A 732 -6.50 -6.90 27.50
C GLU A 732 -7.49 -8.07 27.38
N GLY A 733 -7.84 -8.44 26.14
CA GLY A 733 -8.70 -9.59 25.81
C GLY A 733 -10.19 -9.41 26.18
N ARG A 734 -10.63 -8.17 26.44
CA ARG A 734 -12.02 -7.89 26.81
C ARG A 734 -12.54 -6.64 26.12
N VAL A 735 -13.79 -6.71 25.68
CA VAL A 735 -14.51 -5.61 25.05
C VAL A 735 -15.68 -5.18 25.90
N LEU A 736 -16.03 -3.89 25.79
CA LEU A 736 -17.21 -3.38 26.48
C LEU A 736 -18.45 -3.89 25.77
N SER A 737 -19.33 -4.58 26.50
CA SER A 737 -20.62 -5.09 26.00
C SER A 737 -21.41 -3.99 25.28
N ALA A 738 -22.26 -4.36 24.32
CA ALA A 738 -23.12 -3.41 23.60
C ALA A 738 -23.99 -2.56 24.56
N SER A 739 -24.36 -3.14 25.70
CA SER A 739 -25.11 -2.48 26.78
C SER A 739 -24.27 -1.48 27.61
N ARG A 740 -22.95 -1.47 27.43
CA ARG A 740 -21.95 -0.70 28.19
C ARG A 740 -21.92 -0.98 29.70
N THR A 741 -22.46 -2.12 30.14
CA THR A 741 -22.56 -2.48 31.57
C THR A 741 -21.53 -3.49 32.03
N THR A 742 -20.98 -4.29 31.13
CA THR A 742 -20.05 -5.39 31.42
C THR A 742 -18.87 -5.36 30.45
N CYS A 743 -17.70 -5.79 30.94
CA CYS A 743 -16.57 -6.12 30.08
C CYS A 743 -16.64 -7.62 29.80
N GLU A 744 -16.92 -7.98 28.55
CA GLU A 744 -17.06 -9.34 28.07
C GLU A 744 -15.77 -9.80 27.41
N ASP A 745 -15.56 -11.11 27.41
CA ASP A 745 -14.44 -11.75 26.72
C ASP A 745 -14.51 -11.48 25.22
N GLU A 746 -13.40 -11.08 24.62
CA GLU A 746 -13.33 -10.92 23.18
C GLU A 746 -13.04 -12.28 22.55
N ASP A 747 -13.98 -12.86 21.79
CA ASP A 747 -13.75 -14.16 21.17
C ASP A 747 -12.79 -14.04 19.98
N GLU A 748 -11.52 -14.38 20.18
CA GLU A 748 -10.50 -14.27 19.13
C GLU A 748 -10.66 -15.25 17.97
N CYS A 749 -11.58 -16.19 18.06
CA CYS A 749 -11.83 -17.16 17.00
C CYS A 749 -12.88 -16.69 16.00
N VAL A 750 -13.65 -15.64 16.32
CA VAL A 750 -14.66 -15.06 15.41
C VAL A 750 -14.06 -14.61 14.08
N TRP A 751 -12.77 -14.26 14.06
CA TRP A 751 -12.06 -13.82 12.86
C TRP A 751 -11.15 -14.89 12.24
N GLU A 752 -11.32 -16.16 12.61
CA GLU A 752 -10.62 -17.31 12.03
C GLU A 752 -9.08 -17.12 11.90
N PRO A 753 -8.37 -16.83 13.00
CA PRO A 753 -6.95 -16.49 12.95
C PRO A 753 -6.03 -17.65 12.54
N CYS A 754 -6.55 -18.88 12.47
CA CYS A 754 -5.76 -20.07 12.18
C CYS A 754 -5.87 -20.45 10.70
N LEU A 755 -4.76 -20.31 9.97
CA LEU A 755 -4.62 -20.82 8.60
C LEU A 755 -4.08 -22.25 8.56
N ASN A 756 -4.11 -22.88 7.38
CA ASN A 756 -3.54 -24.21 7.10
C ASN A 756 -4.10 -25.35 7.95
N GLY A 757 -5.42 -25.34 8.20
CA GLY A 757 -6.10 -26.40 8.96
C GLY A 757 -5.89 -26.36 10.47
N GLY A 758 -5.36 -25.25 11.01
CA GLY A 758 -5.32 -25.00 12.44
C GLY A 758 -6.72 -24.75 13.03
N THR A 759 -6.97 -25.19 14.25
CA THR A 759 -8.22 -24.94 14.98
C THR A 759 -7.98 -23.84 16.01
N CYS A 760 -8.78 -22.77 15.95
CA CYS A 760 -8.74 -21.72 16.95
C CYS A 760 -9.48 -22.14 18.22
N PHE A 761 -8.92 -21.79 19.38
CA PHE A 761 -9.58 -21.96 20.68
C PHE A 761 -9.56 -20.62 21.42
N ASN A 762 -10.74 -20.06 21.68
CA ASN A 762 -10.89 -18.85 22.46
C ASN A 762 -10.45 -19.13 23.91
N LYS A 763 -9.65 -18.23 24.48
CA LYS A 763 -9.20 -18.31 25.86
C LYS A 763 -9.76 -17.12 26.63
N PRO A 764 -10.24 -17.33 27.87
CA PRO A 764 -10.76 -16.22 28.65
C PRO A 764 -9.67 -15.18 28.92
N SER A 765 -9.90 -13.95 28.47
CA SER A 765 -9.01 -12.77 28.52
C SER A 765 -7.79 -12.83 27.59
N GLY A 766 -7.85 -13.59 26.48
CA GLY A 766 -6.83 -13.65 25.44
C GLY A 766 -5.96 -14.91 25.38
#